data_AF-A0AA36N6Z6-F1
#
_entry.id   AF-A0AA36N6Z6-F1
#
_cell.length_a   1.000
_cell.length_b   1.000
_cell.length_c   1.000
_cell.angle_alpha   90.00
_cell.angle_beta   90.00
_cell.angle_gamma   90.00
#
_symmetry.space_group_name_H-M   'P 1'
#
loop_
_entity.id
_entity.type
_entity.pdbx_description
1 polymer ?
#
loop_
_entity_poly.entity_id
_entity_poly.type
_entity_poly.pdbx_seq_one_letter_code
_entity_poly.pdbx_strand_id
1 'polypeptide(L)'
;MAEREAKRQKTEKDDDGGHKASQKDYDFSDVILRMSRQGMSTESIATVWEMGPAEVVKVLERSGAFTPKDTEDGEQSGDNGQGLGLVKRLLTDPPELCCPISHALMEDPVVASDGFTYERSCIENYLERTGTSPMTRAVIENLVLYDNKKVKSETVSFKESVVAEILCVAPQLPNHLASKVLPRAVEFVRAQLPDSTARRKLLTLLLLKVQLPGVDRCAMLQEIALLLVEVRDDGQALEFLSATEESELRTLLPNLKEDIVMVLHNAVKETNAKSKVLIAKELACRLASRLGEDVRLNKLWDVLLLTDRYEHGDWTKASAVLLAAFVDRLDVSLEDLDLRLLDHARAYLADQDVAAAFAKGFFNHDLGILTAGHWPPKGSARIFVHLARRLECDGSEDEQKLQLLVTARSIDASDVQVRKDLACQLRCSMLSLKPSGNDGGIDVEGLFLKLLLEIGEKIPADVLPNLTLQPVHLKQLSAQELLLLSKQLGMSERCADGARMAVAAARLFAAVKEEDACHDAFLYAVRLDPSSCDASRGLAQAVVTLKGKCKELAGSLQQLTAKCHALESKCQGQVSEGTSQLVWDLLGYNFSGFANRQRQTSNKFQIYPGINAWMSLCPLGFPQSRPGKAALFFHVEKAVVVKVRFSCRMMCMTLYHDFSRTLDSQGKPEGWGFANFVNTSELNNASITLDIFSVQLPAASLRSAVPGSNDSQHGEIVCRGHIQRI
;
A
#
# COMPACT_ATOMS: atom_id res chain seq x y z
N MET A 1 -15.22 31.17 91.63
CA MET A 1 -15.44 30.61 90.28
C MET A 1 -14.59 31.43 89.31
N ALA A 2 -13.29 31.19 89.16
CA ALA A 2 -12.53 29.93 89.18
C ALA A 2 -12.82 29.01 87.98
N GLU A 3 -11.81 28.21 87.60
CA GLU A 3 -11.77 27.25 86.47
C GLU A 3 -11.90 27.79 85.02
N ARG A 4 -12.37 29.03 84.78
CA ARG A 4 -12.36 29.62 83.42
C ARG A 4 -11.41 30.78 83.17
N GLU A 5 -10.65 31.21 84.18
CA GLU A 5 -9.53 32.16 84.04
C GLU A 5 -8.26 31.68 84.76
N ALA A 6 -8.11 30.38 85.02
CA ALA A 6 -7.07 29.84 85.92
C ALA A 6 -5.93 29.07 85.19
N LYS A 7 -5.68 29.42 83.92
CA LYS A 7 -4.60 28.89 83.06
C LYS A 7 -4.35 29.80 81.83
N ARG A 8 -4.59 31.11 81.91
CA ARG A 8 -3.59 32.11 82.33
C ARG A 8 -2.17 31.69 81.93
N GLN A 9 -1.53 32.35 80.96
CA GLN A 9 -0.88 33.66 81.18
C GLN A 9 -0.10 33.74 82.50
N LYS A 10 1.21 33.48 82.38
CA LYS A 10 2.28 34.38 82.84
C LYS A 10 2.48 34.50 84.37
N THR A 11 3.06 33.45 84.93
CA THR A 11 4.10 33.53 85.97
C THR A 11 5.21 32.55 85.59
N GLU A 12 6.50 32.90 85.61
CA GLU A 12 7.16 34.20 85.83
C GLU A 12 8.61 34.12 85.27
N LYS A 13 9.25 35.29 85.05
CA LYS A 13 10.66 35.64 85.35
C LYS A 13 11.83 34.64 85.13
N ASP A 14 13.04 35.05 84.71
CA ASP A 14 13.69 36.38 84.65
C ASP A 14 14.62 36.53 83.41
N ASP A 15 15.36 37.65 83.36
CA ASP A 15 16.48 38.03 82.50
C ASP A 15 17.57 36.93 82.27
N ASP A 16 18.54 37.03 81.36
CA ASP A 16 19.07 38.17 80.56
C ASP A 16 19.44 37.64 79.14
N GLY A 17 19.70 38.47 78.12
CA GLY A 17 21.04 39.06 77.94
C GLY A 17 21.85 38.27 76.90
N GLY A 18 21.96 38.78 75.67
CA GLY A 18 22.64 38.04 74.59
C GLY A 18 24.10 38.44 74.41
N HIS A 19 25.05 37.51 74.59
CA HIS A 19 26.36 37.50 73.89
C HIS A 19 27.21 36.23 74.17
N LYS A 20 27.59 35.52 73.07
CA LYS A 20 28.81 34.69 72.90
C LYS A 20 29.04 33.43 73.78
N ALA A 21 29.86 32.53 73.19
CA ALA A 21 30.70 31.49 73.81
C ALA A 21 30.15 30.05 74.04
N SER A 22 30.39 29.22 73.02
CA SER A 22 31.04 27.88 73.09
C SER A 22 30.38 26.64 73.75
N GLN A 23 30.82 25.49 73.22
CA GLN A 23 30.82 24.14 73.83
C GLN A 23 29.51 23.33 73.66
N LYS A 24 29.16 22.93 72.43
CA LYS A 24 29.67 21.74 71.70
C LYS A 24 29.52 20.42 72.47
N ASP A 25 28.51 19.63 72.09
CA ASP A 25 28.73 18.20 71.91
C ASP A 25 29.69 18.03 70.71
N TYR A 26 30.83 17.39 70.96
CA TYR A 26 31.82 17.11 69.94
C TYR A 26 31.54 15.73 69.32
N ASP A 27 31.47 15.66 67.99
CA ASP A 27 31.75 14.39 67.31
C ASP A 27 33.26 14.11 67.40
N PHE A 28 33.64 13.21 68.30
CA PHE A 28 35.03 12.84 68.53
C PHE A 28 35.62 11.94 67.43
N SER A 29 34.80 11.47 66.48
CA SER A 29 35.24 10.59 65.38
C SER A 29 36.37 11.21 64.56
N ASP A 30 36.28 12.52 64.31
CA ASP A 30 37.27 13.28 63.53
C ASP A 30 38.60 13.52 64.28
N VAL A 31 38.61 13.36 65.61
CA VAL A 31 39.83 13.44 66.44
C VAL A 31 40.48 12.06 66.57
N ILE A 32 39.67 11.02 66.80
CA ILE A 32 40.10 9.61 66.83
C ILE A 32 40.71 9.21 65.48
N LEU A 33 40.13 9.66 64.36
CA LEU A 33 40.72 9.55 63.02
C LEU A 33 42.12 10.14 62.92
N ARG A 34 42.36 11.33 63.50
CA ARG A 34 43.66 12.01 63.41
C ARG A 34 44.72 11.30 64.22
N MET A 35 44.38 10.80 65.41
CA MET A 35 45.28 9.98 66.23
C MET A 35 45.68 8.68 65.53
N SER A 36 44.72 7.99 64.91
CA SER A 36 44.98 6.79 64.10
C SER A 36 45.85 7.10 62.87
N ARG A 37 45.53 8.17 62.11
CA ARG A 37 46.36 8.64 60.98
C ARG A 37 47.75 9.15 61.38
N GLN A 38 47.99 9.42 62.67
CA GLN A 38 49.30 9.74 63.26
C GLN A 38 50.04 8.49 63.76
N GLY A 39 49.49 7.28 63.58
CA GLY A 39 50.14 6.01 63.89
C GLY A 39 49.96 5.52 65.33
N MET A 40 49.05 6.12 66.12
CA MET A 40 48.75 5.61 67.47
C MET A 40 47.96 4.30 67.42
N SER A 41 48.32 3.33 68.26
CA SER A 41 47.54 2.08 68.38
C SER A 41 46.14 2.33 68.93
N THR A 42 45.18 1.48 68.57
CA THR A 42 43.80 1.53 69.07
C THR A 42 43.72 1.43 70.59
N GLU A 43 44.63 0.68 71.21
CA GLU A 43 44.79 0.53 72.66
C GLU A 43 45.29 1.83 73.32
N SER A 44 46.23 2.53 72.67
CA SER A 44 46.71 3.85 73.14
C SER A 44 45.60 4.90 73.08
N ILE A 45 44.81 4.88 72.00
CA ILE A 45 43.65 5.78 71.83
C ILE A 45 42.56 5.44 72.86
N ALA A 46 42.26 4.16 73.08
CA ALA A 46 41.30 3.70 74.09
C ALA A 46 41.67 4.19 75.51
N THR A 47 42.96 4.14 75.84
CA THR A 47 43.50 4.62 77.13
C THR A 47 43.36 6.14 77.30
N VAL A 48 43.48 6.92 76.22
CA VAL A 48 43.34 8.40 76.25
C VAL A 48 41.88 8.85 76.36
N TRP A 49 40.92 8.02 75.95
CA TRP A 49 39.50 8.36 75.87
C TRP A 49 38.59 7.57 76.83
N GLU A 50 39.17 6.82 77.78
CA GLU A 50 38.47 6.00 78.81
C GLU A 50 37.36 5.08 78.26
N MET A 51 37.55 4.54 77.05
CA MET A 51 36.57 3.73 76.31
C MET A 51 37.15 2.39 75.85
N GLY A 52 36.29 1.43 75.50
CA GLY A 52 36.76 0.12 75.09
C GLY A 52 37.56 0.15 73.77
N PRO A 53 38.62 -0.68 73.60
CA PRO A 53 39.31 -0.79 72.31
C PRO A 53 38.38 -1.16 71.15
N ALA A 54 37.36 -1.98 71.43
CA ALA A 54 36.30 -2.35 70.47
C ALA A 54 35.33 -1.18 70.15
N GLU A 55 35.34 -0.09 70.91
CA GLU A 55 34.56 1.13 70.63
C GLU A 55 35.39 2.11 69.79
N VAL A 56 36.69 2.26 70.09
CA VAL A 56 37.65 2.98 69.23
C VAL A 56 37.69 2.36 67.82
N VAL A 57 37.71 1.03 67.71
CA VAL A 57 37.61 0.33 66.43
C VAL A 57 36.30 0.67 65.72
N LYS A 58 35.14 0.59 66.40
CA LYS A 58 33.84 0.99 65.80
C LYS A 58 33.79 2.45 65.35
N VAL A 59 34.54 3.36 65.98
CA VAL A 59 34.65 4.76 65.54
C VAL A 59 35.55 4.89 64.30
N LEU A 60 36.67 4.18 64.24
CA LEU A 60 37.57 4.17 63.09
C LEU A 60 36.96 3.46 61.86
N GLU A 61 36.21 2.37 62.06
CA GLU A 61 35.45 1.67 61.02
C GLU A 61 34.37 2.56 60.40
N ARG A 62 33.70 3.39 61.21
CA ARG A 62 32.71 4.39 60.75
C ARG A 62 33.31 5.53 59.92
N SER A 63 34.63 5.68 59.89
CA SER A 63 35.30 6.91 59.43
C SER A 63 36.52 6.69 58.51
N GLY A 64 37.00 5.45 58.36
CA GLY A 64 37.47 4.91 57.08
C GLY A 64 38.87 5.28 56.61
N ALA A 65 39.92 5.17 57.44
CA ALA A 65 41.30 5.30 56.97
C ALA A 65 42.40 4.67 57.87
N PHE A 66 43.02 3.56 57.43
CA PHE A 66 44.42 3.24 57.74
C PHE A 66 45.07 2.23 56.77
N THR A 67 46.27 2.54 56.25
CA THR A 67 47.32 1.65 55.68
C THR A 67 48.59 2.51 55.44
N PRO A 68 49.81 1.95 55.25
CA PRO A 68 50.30 0.57 55.45
C PRO A 68 51.39 0.57 56.59
N LYS A 69 52.67 0.12 56.55
CA LYS A 69 53.56 -0.59 55.59
C LYS A 69 54.80 -1.20 56.31
N ASP A 70 55.46 -2.16 55.64
CA ASP A 70 56.86 -2.64 55.76
C ASP A 70 57.48 -3.02 57.12
N THR A 71 57.41 -4.31 57.46
CA THR A 71 58.60 -5.09 57.86
C THR A 71 58.42 -6.55 57.37
N GLU A 72 59.49 -7.33 57.26
CA GLU A 72 59.49 -8.67 56.65
C GLU A 72 59.11 -9.80 57.64
N ASP A 73 58.82 -10.98 57.08
CA ASP A 73 58.58 -12.29 57.72
C ASP A 73 57.42 -12.44 58.73
N GLY A 74 56.32 -13.03 58.24
CA GLY A 74 55.18 -13.47 59.05
C GLY A 74 54.02 -13.97 58.20
N GLU A 75 53.97 -15.27 57.89
CA GLU A 75 52.82 -15.87 57.20
C GLU A 75 51.57 -15.89 58.11
N GLN A 76 50.44 -15.33 57.66
CA GLN A 76 49.25 -16.13 57.29
C GLN A 76 48.03 -15.28 56.89
N SER A 77 47.27 -15.80 55.91
CA SER A 77 45.86 -15.51 55.58
C SER A 77 45.40 -14.05 55.39
N GLY A 78 45.10 -13.66 54.14
CA GLY A 78 44.41 -12.39 53.84
C GLY A 78 43.94 -12.14 52.39
N ASP A 79 44.10 -13.14 51.50
CA ASP A 79 43.62 -13.31 50.11
C ASP A 79 43.92 -12.22 49.05
N ASN A 80 43.80 -10.93 49.38
CA ASN A 80 43.86 -9.80 48.45
C ASN A 80 45.18 -9.62 47.67
N GLY A 81 46.26 -10.30 48.07
CA GLY A 81 47.57 -10.19 47.40
C GLY A 81 47.60 -10.77 45.99
N GLN A 82 46.83 -11.82 45.71
CA GLN A 82 46.94 -12.57 44.44
C GLN A 82 46.43 -11.75 43.23
N GLY A 83 45.30 -11.05 43.38
CA GLY A 83 44.69 -10.25 42.31
C GLY A 83 45.58 -9.10 41.82
N LEU A 84 46.36 -8.48 42.71
CA LEU A 84 47.29 -7.40 42.36
C LEU A 84 48.48 -7.91 41.53
N GLY A 85 49.03 -9.08 41.86
CA GLY A 85 50.08 -9.73 41.06
C GLY A 85 49.57 -10.13 39.67
N LEU A 86 48.36 -10.68 39.61
CA LEU A 86 47.70 -11.08 38.36
C LEU A 86 47.46 -9.89 37.42
N VAL A 87 46.88 -8.81 37.94
CA VAL A 87 46.66 -7.55 37.20
C VAL A 87 47.97 -6.95 36.70
N LYS A 88 49.04 -6.95 37.52
CA LYS A 88 50.35 -6.44 37.09
C LYS A 88 50.90 -7.22 35.88
N ARG A 89 50.79 -8.56 35.88
CA ARG A 89 51.21 -9.39 34.75
C ARG A 89 50.40 -9.09 33.48
N LEU A 90 49.07 -9.03 33.58
CA LEU A 90 48.19 -8.76 32.43
C LEU A 90 48.44 -7.37 31.78
N LEU A 91 48.92 -6.40 32.57
CA LEU A 91 49.29 -5.06 32.11
C LEU A 91 50.75 -4.94 31.62
N THR A 92 51.56 -6.01 31.69
CA THR A 92 52.98 -5.98 31.30
C THR A 92 53.17 -6.61 29.91
N ASP A 93 53.99 -6.00 29.06
CA ASP A 93 54.36 -6.53 27.75
C ASP A 93 55.70 -7.29 27.79
N PRO A 94 55.82 -8.44 27.09
CA PRO A 94 57.09 -9.17 26.98
C PRO A 94 58.12 -8.31 26.22
N PRO A 95 59.33 -8.07 26.77
CA PRO A 95 60.31 -7.19 26.15
C PRO A 95 60.82 -7.73 24.81
N GLU A 96 60.77 -9.05 24.60
CA GLU A 96 61.13 -9.74 23.35
C GLU A 96 60.17 -9.43 22.18
N LEU A 97 58.96 -8.95 22.48
CA LEU A 97 57.92 -8.60 21.50
C LEU A 97 57.77 -7.07 21.33
N CYS A 98 58.52 -6.29 22.11
CA CYS A 98 58.50 -4.83 22.07
C CYS A 98 59.56 -4.28 21.12
N CYS A 99 59.23 -3.23 20.36
CA CYS A 99 60.22 -2.53 19.55
C CYS A 99 61.27 -1.83 20.45
N PRO A 100 62.58 -1.99 20.19
CA PRO A 100 63.61 -1.29 20.96
C PRO A 100 63.58 0.25 20.90
N ILE A 101 62.86 0.83 19.92
CA ILE A 101 62.75 2.29 19.71
C ILE A 101 61.54 2.88 20.44
N SER A 102 60.36 2.24 20.34
CA SER A 102 59.11 2.76 20.92
C SER A 102 58.72 2.12 22.25
N HIS A 103 59.36 1.01 22.63
CA HIS A 103 59.06 0.19 23.80
C HIS A 103 57.62 -0.37 23.87
N ALA A 104 56.90 -0.37 22.74
CA ALA A 104 55.57 -0.97 22.58
C ALA A 104 55.62 -2.24 21.73
N LEU A 105 54.60 -3.10 21.85
CA LEU A 105 54.44 -4.31 21.03
C LEU A 105 54.50 -3.98 19.53
N MET A 106 55.23 -4.78 18.76
CA MET A 106 55.38 -4.59 17.31
C MET A 106 54.15 -5.05 16.53
N GLU A 107 53.69 -4.26 15.55
CA GLU A 107 52.53 -4.60 14.70
C GLU A 107 52.97 -5.04 13.30
N ASP A 108 54.03 -4.42 12.77
CA ASP A 108 54.79 -4.96 11.63
C ASP A 108 56.29 -5.08 11.98
N PRO A 109 56.67 -6.13 12.74
CA PRO A 109 58.06 -6.37 13.11
C PRO A 109 58.91 -6.73 11.89
N VAL A 110 60.01 -6.01 11.69
CA VAL A 110 60.99 -6.20 10.63
C VAL A 110 62.41 -6.29 11.20
N VAL A 111 63.25 -7.11 10.58
CA VAL A 111 64.67 -7.25 10.90
C VAL A 111 65.48 -6.29 10.02
N ALA A 112 66.36 -5.48 10.63
CA ALA A 112 67.33 -4.66 9.90
C ALA A 112 68.67 -5.40 9.75
N SER A 113 69.63 -4.85 8.99
CA SER A 113 70.93 -5.52 8.75
C SER A 113 71.82 -5.66 9.99
N ASP A 114 71.45 -5.06 11.12
CA ASP A 114 72.10 -5.22 12.43
C ASP A 114 71.61 -6.49 13.19
N GLY A 115 70.64 -7.21 12.63
CA GLY A 115 70.06 -8.43 13.20
C GLY A 115 68.97 -8.20 14.25
N PHE A 116 68.67 -6.95 14.59
CA PHE A 116 67.61 -6.62 15.55
C PHE A 116 66.26 -6.47 14.86
N THR A 117 65.19 -6.80 15.59
CA THR A 117 63.80 -6.63 15.12
C THR A 117 63.21 -5.33 15.67
N TYR A 118 62.56 -4.56 14.81
CA TYR A 118 61.94 -3.28 15.12
C TYR A 118 60.53 -3.22 14.52
N GLU A 119 59.67 -2.36 15.07
CA GLU A 119 58.45 -1.94 14.38
C GLU A 119 58.84 -1.14 13.12
N ARG A 120 58.35 -1.55 11.94
CA ARG A 120 58.74 -0.98 10.63
C ARG A 120 58.69 0.54 10.63
N SER A 121 57.55 1.10 11.05
CA SER A 121 57.32 2.54 11.06
C SER A 121 58.30 3.32 11.94
N CYS A 122 58.84 2.68 12.99
CA CYS A 122 59.84 3.27 13.88
C CYS A 122 61.26 3.21 13.31
N ILE A 123 61.67 2.10 12.69
CA ILE A 123 63.01 1.96 12.12
C ILE A 123 63.19 2.75 10.82
N GLU A 124 62.17 2.83 9.96
CA GLU A 124 62.21 3.65 8.73
C GLU A 124 62.42 5.14 9.09
N ASN A 125 61.62 5.69 10.00
CA ASN A 125 61.77 7.07 10.50
C ASN A 125 63.12 7.34 11.21
N TYR A 126 63.76 6.32 11.77
CA TYR A 126 65.08 6.45 12.41
C TYR A 126 66.21 6.44 11.36
N LEU A 127 66.15 5.50 10.41
CA LEU A 127 67.12 5.35 9.33
C LEU A 127 67.18 6.59 8.44
N GLU A 128 66.02 7.17 8.07
CA GLU A 128 65.93 8.43 7.31
C GLU A 128 66.71 9.59 7.95
N ARG A 129 66.84 9.59 9.29
CA ARG A 129 67.43 10.69 10.06
C ARG A 129 68.89 10.46 10.44
N THR A 130 69.35 9.21 10.48
CA THR A 130 70.68 8.87 11.07
C THR A 130 71.55 7.94 10.23
N GLY A 131 70.97 7.08 9.39
CA GLY A 131 71.71 6.00 8.71
C GLY A 131 72.40 4.99 9.65
N THR A 132 72.04 4.95 10.95
CA THR A 132 72.69 4.07 11.95
C THR A 132 71.72 3.07 12.58
N SER A 133 72.27 2.04 13.22
CA SER A 133 71.53 1.12 14.09
C SER A 133 71.13 1.82 15.39
N PRO A 134 69.83 1.80 15.78
CA PRO A 134 69.40 2.26 17.10
C PRO A 134 70.12 1.54 18.26
N MET A 135 70.39 0.24 18.10
CA MET A 135 70.94 -0.62 19.15
C MET A 135 72.47 -0.55 19.25
N THR A 136 73.18 -0.59 18.12
CA THR A 136 74.66 -0.65 18.11
C THR A 136 75.32 0.70 17.83
N ARG A 137 74.58 1.69 17.31
CA ARG A 137 75.06 3.01 16.84
C ARG A 137 76.08 2.94 15.69
N ALA A 138 76.34 1.76 15.13
CA ALA A 138 77.10 1.61 13.89
C ALA A 138 76.28 2.07 12.68
N VAL A 139 76.95 2.42 11.58
CA VAL A 139 76.29 2.70 10.29
C VAL A 139 75.65 1.41 9.76
N ILE A 140 74.42 1.49 9.27
CA ILE A 140 73.73 0.36 8.64
C ILE A 140 74.09 0.36 7.15
N GLU A 141 74.85 -0.65 6.72
CA GLU A 141 75.35 -0.79 5.34
C GLU A 141 74.22 -1.10 4.34
N ASN A 142 73.12 -1.71 4.80
CA ASN A 142 71.99 -2.11 3.98
C ASN A 142 70.67 -1.70 4.64
N LEU A 143 69.97 -0.73 4.03
CA LEU A 143 68.69 -0.19 4.50
C LEU A 143 67.48 -1.08 4.16
N VAL A 144 67.69 -2.25 3.54
CA VAL A 144 66.60 -3.22 3.29
C VAL A 144 66.16 -3.88 4.60
N LEU A 145 64.84 -3.83 4.84
CA LEU A 145 64.17 -4.40 6.01
C LEU A 145 63.46 -5.71 5.63
N TYR A 146 63.53 -6.73 6.49
CA TYR A 146 63.01 -8.09 6.23
C TYR A 146 61.90 -8.47 7.22
N ASP A 147 60.72 -8.88 6.74
CA ASP A 147 59.55 -9.19 7.58
C ASP A 147 59.82 -10.30 8.63
N ASN A 148 59.72 -9.98 9.93
CA ASN A 148 59.82 -10.97 11.00
C ASN A 148 58.45 -11.60 11.31
N LYS A 149 58.02 -12.49 10.40
CA LYS A 149 56.73 -13.21 10.50
C LYS A 149 56.60 -14.06 11.77
N LYS A 150 57.70 -14.48 12.38
CA LYS A 150 57.72 -15.22 13.65
C LYS A 150 57.25 -14.31 14.80
N VAL A 151 57.95 -13.19 15.03
CA VAL A 151 57.61 -12.23 16.08
C VAL A 151 56.22 -11.63 15.87
N LYS A 152 55.78 -11.46 14.61
CA LYS A 152 54.40 -11.04 14.29
C LYS A 152 53.36 -12.05 14.79
N SER A 153 53.59 -13.35 14.55
CA SER A 153 52.72 -14.44 15.03
C SER A 153 52.72 -14.55 16.57
N GLU A 154 53.90 -14.43 17.18
CA GLU A 154 54.06 -14.49 18.64
C GLU A 154 53.38 -13.30 19.34
N THR A 155 53.44 -12.10 18.74
CA THR A 155 52.77 -10.90 19.27
C THR A 155 51.24 -10.98 19.13
N VAL A 156 50.71 -11.52 18.03
CA VAL A 156 49.27 -11.77 17.88
C VAL A 156 48.79 -12.80 18.91
N SER A 157 49.49 -13.93 19.04
CA SER A 157 49.17 -14.97 20.02
C SER A 157 49.20 -14.45 21.47
N PHE A 158 50.17 -13.58 21.80
CA PHE A 158 50.22 -12.89 23.09
C PHE A 158 49.00 -11.98 23.31
N LYS A 159 48.68 -11.10 22.35
CA LYS A 159 47.49 -10.21 22.44
C LYS A 159 46.20 -11.02 22.64
N GLU A 160 46.04 -12.14 21.93
CA GLU A 160 44.87 -13.02 22.05
C GLU A 160 44.80 -13.75 23.40
N SER A 161 45.93 -14.27 23.90
CA SER A 161 46.03 -14.92 25.20
C SER A 161 45.67 -13.96 26.34
N VAL A 162 46.19 -12.74 26.32
CA VAL A 162 45.86 -11.68 27.29
C VAL A 162 44.38 -11.29 27.25
N VAL A 163 43.78 -11.19 26.05
CA VAL A 163 42.34 -10.93 25.91
C VAL A 163 41.49 -12.06 26.49
N ALA A 164 41.82 -13.32 26.18
CA ALA A 164 41.09 -14.49 26.68
C ALA A 164 41.18 -14.61 28.21
N GLU A 165 42.36 -14.32 28.78
CA GLU A 165 42.55 -14.35 30.22
C GLU A 165 41.83 -13.18 30.93
N ILE A 166 41.88 -11.96 30.37
CA ILE A 166 41.11 -10.82 30.91
C ILE A 166 39.60 -11.10 30.86
N LEU A 167 39.07 -11.72 29.80
CA LEU A 167 37.66 -12.11 29.72
C LEU A 167 37.26 -13.13 30.81
N CYS A 168 38.15 -14.06 31.16
CA CYS A 168 37.92 -15.05 32.23
C CYS A 168 37.97 -14.43 33.64
N VAL A 169 38.92 -13.51 33.84
CA VAL A 169 39.29 -12.97 35.17
C VAL A 169 38.50 -11.70 35.53
N ALA A 170 38.20 -10.82 34.57
CA ALA A 170 37.57 -9.53 34.85
C ALA A 170 36.21 -9.60 35.60
N PRO A 171 35.30 -10.57 35.35
CA PRO A 171 34.07 -10.72 36.12
C PRO A 171 34.28 -11.07 37.60
N GLN A 172 35.48 -11.53 37.97
CA GLN A 172 35.86 -11.94 39.32
C GLN A 172 36.69 -10.86 40.05
N LEU A 173 37.12 -9.81 39.34
CA LEU A 173 37.94 -8.73 39.90
C LEU A 173 37.08 -7.61 40.51
N PRO A 174 37.49 -7.02 41.65
CA PRO A 174 36.94 -5.76 42.13
C PRO A 174 36.97 -4.66 41.05
N ASN A 175 35.92 -3.83 40.99
CA ASN A 175 35.72 -2.81 39.95
C ASN A 175 36.95 -1.91 39.70
N HIS A 176 37.73 -1.59 40.73
CA HIS A 176 38.93 -0.74 40.66
C HIS A 176 40.18 -1.43 40.07
N LEU A 177 40.12 -2.75 39.87
CA LEU A 177 41.10 -3.56 39.16
C LEU A 177 40.59 -3.90 37.75
N ALA A 178 39.31 -4.29 37.61
CA ALA A 178 38.67 -4.52 36.32
C ALA A 178 38.77 -3.30 35.39
N SER A 179 38.56 -2.09 35.93
CA SER A 179 38.71 -0.82 35.19
C SER A 179 40.11 -0.55 34.63
N LYS A 180 41.16 -1.21 35.16
CA LYS A 180 42.54 -1.08 34.68
C LYS A 180 42.86 -2.07 33.56
N VAL A 181 42.35 -3.30 33.62
CA VAL A 181 42.66 -4.36 32.63
C VAL A 181 41.76 -4.33 31.40
N LEU A 182 40.47 -4.02 31.55
CA LEU A 182 39.52 -3.99 30.43
C LEU A 182 39.90 -3.03 29.28
N PRO A 183 40.45 -1.82 29.51
CA PRO A 183 40.87 -0.94 28.42
C PRO A 183 41.90 -1.57 27.46
N ARG A 184 42.89 -2.29 28.00
CA ARG A 184 43.95 -2.96 27.23
C ARG A 184 43.41 -4.13 26.40
N ALA A 185 42.46 -4.89 26.94
CA ALA A 185 41.75 -5.91 26.17
C ALA A 185 40.89 -5.30 25.06
N VAL A 186 40.17 -4.20 25.33
CA VAL A 186 39.37 -3.47 24.32
C VAL A 186 40.25 -2.93 23.20
N GLU A 187 41.44 -2.40 23.51
CA GLU A 187 42.43 -1.94 22.55
C GLU A 187 42.94 -3.08 21.65
N PHE A 188 43.39 -4.19 22.26
CA PHE A 188 43.88 -5.36 21.52
C PHE A 188 42.81 -5.97 20.60
N VAL A 189 41.54 -5.99 21.01
CA VAL A 189 40.43 -6.49 20.18
C VAL A 189 40.00 -5.49 19.11
N ARG A 190 40.02 -4.18 19.37
CA ARG A 190 39.71 -3.17 18.34
C ARG A 190 40.68 -3.21 17.17
N ALA A 191 41.95 -3.54 17.41
CA ALA A 191 42.95 -3.78 16.36
C ALA A 191 42.67 -5.03 15.49
N GLN A 192 41.78 -5.94 15.91
CA GLN A 192 41.37 -7.14 15.15
C GLN A 192 40.08 -6.92 14.33
N LEU A 193 39.44 -5.74 14.39
CA LEU A 193 38.26 -5.44 13.58
C LEU A 193 38.64 -5.37 12.08
N PRO A 194 37.79 -5.89 11.17
CA PRO A 194 36.37 -6.22 11.36
C PRO A 194 36.07 -7.70 11.67
N ASP A 195 36.98 -8.49 12.24
CA ASP A 195 36.72 -9.91 12.52
C ASP A 195 35.46 -10.16 13.38
N SER A 196 34.73 -11.22 13.06
CA SER A 196 33.50 -11.64 13.74
C SER A 196 33.72 -12.12 15.18
N THR A 197 34.84 -12.80 15.46
CA THR A 197 35.19 -13.21 16.82
C THR A 197 35.66 -12.00 17.63
N ALA A 198 36.41 -11.08 17.02
CA ALA A 198 36.77 -9.81 17.62
C ALA A 198 35.54 -8.97 17.99
N ARG A 199 34.54 -8.86 17.10
CA ARG A 199 33.25 -8.20 17.39
C ARG A 199 32.55 -8.81 18.62
N ARG A 200 32.45 -10.14 18.70
CA ARG A 200 31.86 -10.84 19.87
C ARG A 200 32.67 -10.59 21.15
N LYS A 201 34.01 -10.67 21.10
CA LYS A 201 34.91 -10.38 22.24
C LYS A 201 34.75 -8.93 22.71
N LEU A 202 34.71 -7.97 21.79
CA LEU A 202 34.56 -6.55 22.07
C LEU A 202 33.22 -6.25 22.74
N LEU A 203 32.14 -6.87 22.26
CA LEU A 203 30.80 -6.73 22.84
C LEU A 203 30.79 -7.15 24.31
N THR A 204 31.33 -8.34 24.65
CA THR A 204 31.44 -8.79 26.05
C THR A 204 32.36 -7.89 26.89
N LEU A 205 33.50 -7.43 26.34
CA LEU A 205 34.38 -6.49 27.05
C LEU A 205 33.71 -5.14 27.35
N LEU A 206 32.87 -4.63 26.45
CA LEU A 206 32.10 -3.41 26.66
C LEU A 206 30.94 -3.62 27.64
N LEU A 207 30.26 -4.77 27.62
CA LEU A 207 29.23 -5.13 28.60
C LEU A 207 29.80 -5.22 30.03
N LEU A 208 30.97 -5.86 30.20
CA LEU A 208 31.67 -5.86 31.49
C LEU A 208 32.11 -4.45 31.90
N LYS A 209 32.48 -3.59 30.94
CA LYS A 209 32.93 -2.22 31.20
C LYS A 209 31.77 -1.26 31.56
N VAL A 210 30.57 -1.44 31.01
CA VAL A 210 29.42 -0.56 31.29
C VAL A 210 28.88 -0.75 32.72
N GLN A 211 29.11 -1.91 33.32
CA GLN A 211 28.79 -2.23 34.71
C GLN A 211 29.71 -1.52 35.73
N LEU A 212 30.80 -0.88 35.28
CA LEU A 212 31.75 -0.19 36.16
C LEU A 212 31.33 1.26 36.46
N PRO A 213 31.52 1.74 37.71
CA PRO A 213 31.20 3.12 38.08
C PRO A 213 32.17 4.13 37.44
N GLY A 214 31.67 5.33 37.14
CA GLY A 214 32.47 6.44 36.59
C GLY A 214 32.68 6.39 35.07
N VAL A 215 31.96 5.53 34.35
CA VAL A 215 31.97 5.43 32.88
C VAL A 215 30.79 6.23 32.30
N ASP A 216 30.98 6.85 31.13
CA ASP A 216 29.87 7.37 30.31
C ASP A 216 29.05 6.18 29.77
N ARG A 217 27.98 5.84 30.50
CA ARG A 217 27.07 4.75 30.13
C ARG A 217 26.29 5.07 28.85
N CYS A 218 25.91 6.32 28.61
CA CYS A 218 25.12 6.69 27.42
C CYS A 218 25.89 6.43 26.12
N ALA A 219 27.13 6.91 26.02
CA ALA A 219 27.98 6.67 24.86
C ALA A 219 28.30 5.18 24.68
N MET A 220 28.56 4.47 25.78
CA MET A 220 28.91 3.05 25.75
C MET A 220 27.74 2.14 25.36
N LEU A 221 26.54 2.38 25.89
CA LEU A 221 25.33 1.65 25.52
C LEU A 221 24.99 1.86 24.03
N GLN A 222 25.30 3.03 23.46
CA GLN A 222 25.13 3.29 22.03
C GLN A 222 26.16 2.54 21.17
N GLU A 223 27.43 2.43 21.60
CA GLU A 223 28.45 1.58 20.93
C GLU A 223 28.04 0.09 20.97
N ILE A 224 27.63 -0.41 22.14
CA ILE A 224 27.16 -1.78 22.35
C ILE A 224 25.94 -2.09 21.46
N ALA A 225 24.96 -1.20 21.41
CA ALA A 225 23.75 -1.38 20.61
C ALA A 225 24.01 -1.43 19.09
N LEU A 226 25.03 -0.71 18.60
CA LEU A 226 25.47 -0.80 17.20
C LEU A 226 26.12 -2.16 16.88
N LEU A 227 26.93 -2.69 17.79
CA LEU A 227 27.61 -3.99 17.63
C LEU A 227 26.63 -5.18 17.63
N LEU A 228 25.51 -5.11 18.37
CA LEU A 228 24.52 -6.20 18.44
C LEU A 228 23.95 -6.62 17.08
N VAL A 229 23.75 -5.68 16.14
CA VAL A 229 23.26 -5.98 14.77
C VAL A 229 24.30 -6.71 13.93
N GLU A 230 25.58 -6.53 14.23
CA GLU A 230 26.67 -7.21 13.53
C GLU A 230 26.92 -8.62 14.07
N VAL A 231 26.74 -8.84 15.38
CA VAL A 231 27.01 -10.14 16.02
C VAL A 231 25.79 -11.07 15.97
N ARG A 232 24.55 -10.54 16.02
CA ARG A 232 23.28 -11.30 15.88
C ARG A 232 23.15 -12.46 16.87
N ASP A 233 23.48 -12.19 18.12
CA ASP A 233 23.49 -13.16 19.21
C ASP A 233 22.46 -12.75 20.28
N ASP A 234 21.34 -13.47 20.32
CA ASP A 234 20.22 -13.15 21.21
C ASP A 234 20.62 -13.26 22.70
N GLY A 235 21.60 -14.10 23.03
CA GLY A 235 22.15 -14.22 24.38
C GLY A 235 22.87 -12.94 24.81
N GLN A 236 23.67 -12.36 23.92
CA GLN A 236 24.36 -11.09 24.19
C GLN A 236 23.41 -9.88 24.15
N ALA A 237 22.33 -9.96 23.37
CA ALA A 237 21.24 -8.97 23.43
C ALA A 237 20.48 -9.01 24.77
N LEU A 238 20.28 -10.20 25.35
CA LEU A 238 19.72 -10.34 26.70
C LEU A 238 20.69 -9.87 27.80
N GLU A 239 21.99 -10.14 27.66
CA GLU A 239 23.03 -9.63 28.57
C GLU A 239 23.05 -8.09 28.59
N PHE A 240 23.01 -7.46 27.41
CA PHE A 240 22.85 -6.01 27.26
C PHE A 240 21.59 -5.47 27.96
N LEU A 241 20.44 -6.12 27.76
CA LEU A 241 19.18 -5.68 28.37
C LEU A 241 19.08 -5.95 29.87
N SER A 242 19.95 -6.81 30.43
CA SER A 242 20.09 -6.99 31.88
C SER A 242 21.05 -5.97 32.53
N ALA A 243 22.00 -5.43 31.75
CA ALA A 243 22.96 -4.41 32.20
C ALA A 243 22.47 -2.95 32.03
N THR A 244 21.32 -2.76 31.38
CA THR A 244 20.72 -1.45 31.03
C THR A 244 19.49 -1.16 31.90
N GLU A 245 19.40 0.03 32.49
CA GLU A 245 18.20 0.42 33.25
C GLU A 245 17.02 0.79 32.34
N GLU A 246 15.80 0.72 32.87
CA GLU A 246 14.59 1.10 32.12
C GLU A 246 14.58 2.60 31.74
N SER A 247 15.15 3.44 32.62
CA SER A 247 15.41 4.87 32.42
C SER A 247 16.29 5.11 31.19
N GLU A 248 17.45 4.44 31.15
CA GLU A 248 18.42 4.50 30.06
C GLU A 248 17.82 3.98 28.75
N LEU A 249 17.16 2.82 28.80
CA LEU A 249 16.53 2.18 27.64
C LEU A 249 15.48 3.09 26.98
N ARG A 250 14.68 3.83 27.78
CA ARG A 250 13.72 4.84 27.28
C ARG A 250 14.41 6.02 26.56
N THR A 251 15.62 6.40 26.95
CA THR A 251 16.40 7.44 26.25
C THR A 251 17.16 6.90 25.03
N LEU A 252 17.58 5.64 25.07
CA LEU A 252 18.37 5.01 24.02
C LEU A 252 17.49 4.58 22.84
N LEU A 253 16.37 3.91 23.09
CA LEU A 253 15.50 3.30 22.07
C LEU A 253 15.16 4.24 20.90
N PRO A 254 14.70 5.49 21.10
CA PRO A 254 14.41 6.42 20.00
C PRO A 254 15.61 6.72 19.10
N ASN A 255 16.82 6.72 19.66
CA ASN A 255 18.07 7.05 18.96
C ASN A 255 18.70 5.84 18.23
N LEU A 256 18.20 4.62 18.46
CA LEU A 256 18.65 3.43 17.75
C LEU A 256 18.04 3.34 16.35
N LYS A 257 18.62 2.52 15.49
CA LYS A 257 18.04 2.12 14.19
C LYS A 257 17.04 0.97 14.36
N GLU A 258 16.13 0.82 13.39
CA GLU A 258 15.05 -0.19 13.45
C GLU A 258 15.54 -1.64 13.43
N ASP A 259 16.66 -1.92 12.75
CA ASP A 259 17.33 -3.22 12.78
C ASP A 259 17.87 -3.59 14.17
N ILE A 260 18.41 -2.62 14.91
CA ILE A 260 18.82 -2.81 16.32
C ILE A 260 17.59 -3.11 17.19
N VAL A 261 16.53 -2.30 17.09
CA VAL A 261 15.30 -2.51 17.88
C VAL A 261 14.65 -3.87 17.55
N MET A 262 14.73 -4.33 16.31
CA MET A 262 14.25 -5.66 15.90
C MET A 262 15.09 -6.81 16.49
N VAL A 263 16.43 -6.68 16.57
CA VAL A 263 17.29 -7.65 17.27
C VAL A 263 16.94 -7.71 18.75
N LEU A 264 16.83 -6.54 19.41
CA LEU A 264 16.43 -6.47 20.82
C LEU A 264 15.04 -7.08 21.07
N HIS A 265 14.07 -6.85 20.17
CA HIS A 265 12.74 -7.42 20.24
C HIS A 265 12.74 -8.95 20.12
N ASN A 266 13.53 -9.50 19.19
CA ASN A 266 13.61 -10.94 18.97
C ASN A 266 14.23 -11.64 20.18
N ALA A 267 15.29 -11.07 20.77
CA ALA A 267 15.92 -11.60 21.98
C ALA A 267 14.95 -11.65 23.18
N VAL A 268 14.10 -10.63 23.38
CA VAL A 268 13.10 -10.63 24.47
C VAL A 268 11.81 -11.38 24.17
N LYS A 269 11.60 -11.85 22.93
CA LYS A 269 10.33 -12.40 22.40
C LYS A 269 9.72 -13.46 23.32
N GLU A 270 10.54 -14.38 23.81
CA GLU A 270 10.13 -15.53 24.63
C GLU A 270 10.34 -15.29 26.14
N THR A 271 10.99 -14.17 26.51
CA THR A 271 11.26 -13.81 27.91
C THR A 271 10.08 -13.08 28.57
N ASN A 272 10.13 -12.97 29.90
CA ASN A 272 9.26 -12.09 30.69
C ASN A 272 10.02 -10.85 31.22
N ALA A 273 10.92 -10.30 30.41
CA ALA A 273 11.72 -9.13 30.78
C ALA A 273 10.88 -7.84 30.77
N LYS A 274 11.04 -6.97 31.79
CA LYS A 274 10.34 -5.67 31.87
C LYS A 274 10.55 -4.77 30.65
N SER A 275 11.74 -4.87 30.04
CA SER A 275 12.11 -4.15 28.81
C SER A 275 11.29 -4.56 27.58
N LYS A 276 10.70 -5.77 27.57
CA LYS A 276 9.94 -6.34 26.43
C LYS A 276 8.86 -5.39 25.91
N VAL A 277 8.06 -4.86 26.83
CA VAL A 277 6.94 -3.94 26.55
C VAL A 277 7.42 -2.66 25.87
N LEU A 278 8.52 -2.08 26.34
CA LEU A 278 9.08 -0.85 25.80
C LEU A 278 9.71 -1.05 24.43
N ILE A 279 10.43 -2.16 24.24
CA ILE A 279 11.04 -2.51 22.95
C ILE A 279 9.95 -2.81 21.91
N ALA A 280 8.92 -3.58 22.28
CA ALA A 280 7.76 -3.84 21.43
C ALA A 280 6.99 -2.56 21.10
N LYS A 281 6.86 -1.62 22.04
CA LYS A 281 6.15 -0.34 21.86
C LYS A 281 6.88 0.56 20.87
N GLU A 282 8.20 0.69 21.02
CA GLU A 282 9.05 1.44 20.08
C GLU A 282 9.01 0.80 18.68
N LEU A 283 9.14 -0.53 18.60
CA LEU A 283 9.07 -1.26 17.33
C LEU A 283 7.71 -1.07 16.64
N ALA A 284 6.61 -1.14 17.41
CA ALA A 284 5.26 -0.95 16.89
C ALA A 284 5.06 0.45 16.30
N CYS A 285 5.53 1.51 16.96
CA CYS A 285 5.48 2.87 16.44
C CYS A 285 6.30 3.03 15.14
N ARG A 286 7.50 2.43 15.10
CA ARG A 286 8.38 2.45 13.90
C ARG A 286 7.76 1.74 12.70
N LEU A 287 7.20 0.55 12.91
CA LEU A 287 6.52 -0.20 11.85
C LEU A 287 5.28 0.55 11.36
N ALA A 288 4.48 1.11 12.28
CA ALA A 288 3.30 1.93 11.97
C ALA A 288 3.61 3.17 11.10
N SER A 289 4.78 3.79 11.27
CA SER A 289 5.18 4.98 10.50
C SER A 289 5.31 4.75 8.97
N ARG A 290 5.38 3.49 8.50
CA ARG A 290 5.72 3.14 7.10
C ARG A 290 4.91 1.94 6.55
N LEU A 291 3.62 1.86 6.84
CA LEU A 291 2.72 0.74 6.47
C LEU A 291 2.40 0.56 4.97
N GLY A 292 3.26 1.06 4.06
CA GLY A 292 3.13 0.88 2.62
C GLY A 292 3.39 -0.54 2.10
N GLU A 293 4.05 -1.38 2.90
CA GLU A 293 4.36 -2.78 2.57
C GLU A 293 3.54 -3.74 3.43
N ASP A 294 2.88 -4.72 2.82
CA ASP A 294 2.07 -5.72 3.54
C ASP A 294 2.93 -6.61 4.46
N VAL A 295 4.18 -6.87 4.08
CA VAL A 295 5.17 -7.55 4.92
C VAL A 295 5.46 -6.77 6.22
N ARG A 296 5.39 -5.43 6.19
CA ARG A 296 5.58 -4.58 7.38
C ARG A 296 4.32 -4.54 8.24
N LEU A 297 3.16 -4.51 7.62
CA LEU A 297 1.85 -4.59 8.28
C LEU A 297 1.68 -5.90 9.05
N ASN A 298 1.97 -7.04 8.43
CA ASN A 298 1.84 -8.35 9.09
C ASN A 298 2.90 -8.51 10.21
N LYS A 299 4.13 -7.98 10.05
CA LYS A 299 5.10 -7.88 11.16
C LYS A 299 4.61 -7.02 12.33
N LEU A 300 3.90 -5.93 12.07
CA LEU A 300 3.31 -5.11 13.14
C LEU A 300 2.22 -5.90 13.89
N TRP A 301 1.37 -6.60 13.14
CA TRP A 301 0.34 -7.49 13.70
C TRP A 301 0.94 -8.57 14.60
N ASP A 302 2.01 -9.24 14.16
CA ASP A 302 2.74 -10.25 14.97
C ASP A 302 3.26 -9.67 16.30
N VAL A 303 3.86 -8.46 16.26
CA VAL A 303 4.39 -7.78 17.47
C VAL A 303 3.27 -7.45 18.46
N LEU A 304 2.12 -6.99 17.96
CA LEU A 304 0.96 -6.64 18.78
C LEU A 304 0.33 -7.89 19.42
N LEU A 305 0.02 -8.93 18.63
CA LEU A 305 -0.58 -10.17 19.13
C LEU A 305 0.35 -10.94 20.08
N LEU A 306 1.67 -10.91 19.85
CA LEU A 306 2.63 -11.51 20.76
C LEU A 306 2.61 -10.83 22.13
N THR A 307 2.53 -9.50 22.16
CA THR A 307 2.62 -8.71 23.39
C THR A 307 1.30 -8.73 24.18
N ASP A 308 0.16 -8.73 23.49
CA ASP A 308 -1.19 -8.83 24.08
C ASP A 308 -1.41 -10.12 24.91
N ARG A 309 -0.66 -11.19 24.62
CA ARG A 309 -0.65 -12.42 25.43
C ARG A 309 -0.07 -12.24 26.85
N TYR A 310 0.66 -11.15 27.10
CA TYR A 310 1.29 -10.84 28.38
C TYR A 310 0.71 -9.55 29.00
N GLU A 311 0.35 -8.55 28.19
CA GLU A 311 -0.29 -7.31 28.63
C GLU A 311 -1.62 -7.08 27.89
N HIS A 312 -2.74 -7.47 28.51
CA HIS A 312 -4.06 -7.24 27.96
C HIS A 312 -4.48 -5.76 27.98
N GLY A 313 -5.41 -5.37 27.11
CA GLY A 313 -6.08 -4.07 27.14
C GLY A 313 -5.66 -3.19 25.97
N ASP A 314 -4.64 -2.35 26.17
CA ASP A 314 -4.25 -1.39 25.13
C ASP A 314 -3.52 -2.04 23.95
N TRP A 315 -2.86 -3.20 24.15
CA TRP A 315 -2.35 -4.03 23.07
C TRP A 315 -3.49 -4.73 22.29
N THR A 316 -4.53 -5.21 22.98
CA THR A 316 -5.75 -5.75 22.35
C THR A 316 -6.42 -4.70 21.48
N LYS A 317 -6.54 -3.46 21.99
CA LYS A 317 -7.05 -2.29 21.25
C LYS A 317 -6.19 -1.91 20.06
N ALA A 318 -4.86 -1.93 20.21
CA ALA A 318 -3.93 -1.62 19.13
C ALA A 318 -4.03 -2.63 17.98
N SER A 319 -4.14 -3.93 18.30
CA SER A 319 -4.46 -4.98 17.33
C SER A 319 -5.83 -4.72 16.68
N ALA A 320 -6.86 -4.39 17.47
CA ALA A 320 -8.20 -4.14 16.98
C ALA A 320 -8.32 -2.94 16.02
N VAL A 321 -7.61 -1.84 16.27
CA VAL A 321 -7.52 -0.70 15.32
C VAL A 321 -6.83 -1.14 14.02
N LEU A 322 -5.73 -1.90 14.12
CA LEU A 322 -5.00 -2.37 12.93
C LEU A 322 -5.85 -3.32 12.08
N LEU A 323 -6.64 -4.18 12.72
CA LEU A 323 -7.62 -5.06 12.07
C LEU A 323 -8.72 -4.23 11.38
N ALA A 324 -9.32 -3.27 12.10
CA ALA A 324 -10.36 -2.40 11.57
C ALA A 324 -9.90 -1.63 10.32
N ALA A 325 -8.66 -1.12 10.32
CA ALA A 325 -8.11 -0.36 9.20
C ALA A 325 -7.63 -1.22 8.02
N PHE A 326 -7.17 -2.46 8.24
CA PHE A 326 -6.41 -3.22 7.24
C PHE A 326 -6.77 -4.71 7.08
N VAL A 327 -7.96 -5.16 7.47
CA VAL A 327 -8.41 -6.58 7.33
C VAL A 327 -8.28 -7.19 5.92
N ASP A 328 -8.23 -6.38 4.86
CA ASP A 328 -8.00 -6.83 3.47
C ASP A 328 -6.52 -7.05 3.12
N ARG A 329 -5.59 -6.58 3.96
CA ARG A 329 -4.13 -6.65 3.77
C ARG A 329 -3.42 -7.50 4.85
N LEU A 330 -4.16 -7.92 5.86
CA LEU A 330 -3.72 -8.79 6.95
C LEU A 330 -4.00 -10.26 6.58
N ASP A 331 -2.97 -11.11 6.62
CA ASP A 331 -3.10 -12.55 6.37
C ASP A 331 -3.61 -13.27 7.63
N VAL A 332 -4.90 -13.08 7.91
CA VAL A 332 -5.50 -13.41 9.21
C VAL A 332 -6.84 -14.13 9.06
N SER A 333 -6.91 -15.32 9.66
CA SER A 333 -8.17 -16.00 9.96
C SER A 333 -8.91 -15.26 11.07
N LEU A 334 -10.12 -14.77 10.78
CA LEU A 334 -11.00 -14.14 11.77
C LEU A 334 -11.63 -15.16 12.74
N GLU A 335 -11.52 -16.46 12.43
CA GLU A 335 -12.10 -17.54 13.25
C GLU A 335 -11.25 -17.83 14.50
N ASP A 336 -9.95 -17.56 14.45
CA ASP A 336 -8.99 -17.81 15.53
C ASP A 336 -8.80 -16.63 16.51
N LEU A 337 -9.45 -15.48 16.27
CA LEU A 337 -9.26 -14.25 17.07
C LEU A 337 -10.17 -14.21 18.32
N ASP A 338 -9.71 -13.59 19.40
CA ASP A 338 -10.52 -13.31 20.60
C ASP A 338 -11.73 -12.43 20.23
N LEU A 339 -12.91 -12.79 20.75
CA LEU A 339 -14.12 -11.96 20.72
C LEU A 339 -13.83 -10.53 21.18
N ARG A 340 -13.02 -10.35 22.23
CA ARG A 340 -12.67 -9.02 22.76
C ARG A 340 -11.96 -8.15 21.73
N LEU A 341 -11.09 -8.74 20.89
CA LEU A 341 -10.40 -8.02 19.82
C LEU A 341 -11.39 -7.62 18.72
N LEU A 342 -12.26 -8.56 18.31
CA LEU A 342 -13.30 -8.30 17.32
C LEU A 342 -14.31 -7.24 17.76
N ASP A 343 -14.69 -7.21 19.05
CA ASP A 343 -15.59 -6.18 19.60
C ASP A 343 -14.97 -4.79 19.67
N HIS A 344 -13.69 -4.69 20.04
CA HIS A 344 -12.97 -3.41 19.93
C HIS A 344 -12.86 -2.98 18.46
N ALA A 345 -12.61 -3.91 17.53
CA ALA A 345 -12.56 -3.60 16.10
C ALA A 345 -13.92 -3.08 15.61
N ARG A 346 -15.02 -3.74 15.97
CA ARG A 346 -16.40 -3.29 15.73
C ARG A 346 -16.66 -1.88 16.28
N ALA A 347 -16.18 -1.57 17.48
CA ALA A 347 -16.32 -0.24 18.07
C ALA A 347 -15.54 0.84 17.29
N TYR A 348 -14.31 0.56 16.86
CA TYR A 348 -13.51 1.47 16.03
C TYR A 348 -14.09 1.65 14.62
N LEU A 349 -14.73 0.63 14.05
CA LEU A 349 -15.41 0.74 12.75
C LEU A 349 -16.65 1.65 12.83
N ALA A 350 -17.28 1.77 14.01
CA ALA A 350 -18.41 2.68 14.22
C ALA A 350 -18.00 4.16 14.37
N ASP A 351 -16.76 4.46 14.77
CA ASP A 351 -16.28 5.83 15.00
C ASP A 351 -14.82 6.00 14.51
N GLN A 352 -14.67 6.66 13.37
CA GLN A 352 -13.40 6.93 12.69
C GLN A 352 -12.48 7.85 13.51
N ASP A 353 -13.03 8.82 14.23
CA ASP A 353 -12.26 9.79 15.01
C ASP A 353 -11.72 9.13 16.29
N VAL A 354 -12.51 8.27 16.94
CA VAL A 354 -12.04 7.45 18.08
C VAL A 354 -10.97 6.45 17.63
N ALA A 355 -11.14 5.81 16.47
CA ALA A 355 -10.12 4.93 15.88
C ALA A 355 -8.80 5.66 15.60
N ALA A 356 -8.88 6.84 14.97
CA ALA A 356 -7.72 7.67 14.66
C ALA A 356 -7.07 8.29 15.91
N ALA A 357 -7.86 8.66 16.92
CA ALA A 357 -7.36 9.18 18.20
C ALA A 357 -6.61 8.10 18.98
N PHE A 358 -7.15 6.88 19.05
CA PHE A 358 -6.43 5.75 19.64
C PHE A 358 -5.16 5.42 18.85
N ALA A 359 -5.23 5.39 17.52
CA ALA A 359 -4.07 5.16 16.66
C ALA A 359 -2.94 6.16 16.96
N LYS A 360 -3.24 7.46 16.93
CA LYS A 360 -2.28 8.53 17.27
C LYS A 360 -1.71 8.36 18.68
N GLY A 361 -2.56 8.09 19.67
CA GLY A 361 -2.13 7.90 21.06
C GLY A 361 -1.29 6.64 21.30
N PHE A 362 -1.48 5.58 20.51
CA PHE A 362 -0.76 4.33 20.68
C PHE A 362 0.50 4.22 19.81
N PHE A 363 0.45 4.64 18.55
CA PHE A 363 1.52 4.44 17.55
C PHE A 363 2.32 5.72 17.24
N ASN A 364 1.96 6.87 17.83
CA ASN A 364 2.37 8.22 17.41
C ASN A 364 1.98 8.58 15.96
N HIS A 365 1.17 7.75 15.31
CA HIS A 365 0.72 7.87 13.92
C HIS A 365 -0.75 7.45 13.81
N ASP A 366 -1.51 8.09 12.92
CA ASP A 366 -2.94 7.81 12.71
C ASP A 366 -3.21 6.61 11.80
N LEU A 367 -2.16 5.90 11.37
CA LEU A 367 -2.19 4.80 10.41
C LEU A 367 -2.82 5.19 9.05
N GLY A 368 -2.97 6.49 8.75
CA GLY A 368 -3.71 6.99 7.59
C GLY A 368 -5.23 6.87 7.70
N ILE A 369 -5.80 6.54 8.87
CA ILE A 369 -7.24 6.35 9.09
C ILE A 369 -8.05 7.59 8.70
N LEU A 370 -7.58 8.80 9.03
CA LEU A 370 -8.25 10.05 8.66
C LEU A 370 -8.10 10.41 7.18
N THR A 371 -7.14 9.80 6.49
CA THR A 371 -6.93 9.95 5.04
C THR A 371 -7.59 8.84 4.22
N ALA A 372 -8.26 7.88 4.86
CA ALA A 372 -9.00 6.82 4.17
C ALA A 372 -10.20 7.43 3.41
N GLY A 373 -10.21 7.27 2.08
CA GLY A 373 -11.27 7.81 1.22
C GLY A 373 -12.65 7.18 1.42
N HIS A 374 -12.74 6.10 2.20
CA HIS A 374 -13.97 5.52 2.70
C HIS A 374 -13.71 4.85 4.04
N TRP A 375 -14.58 5.09 5.02
CA TRP A 375 -14.60 4.41 6.31
C TRP A 375 -16.05 4.00 6.62
N PRO A 376 -16.34 2.75 7.03
CA PRO A 376 -15.40 1.63 7.18
C PRO A 376 -14.74 1.14 5.86
N PRO A 377 -13.56 0.50 5.91
CA PRO A 377 -12.99 -0.19 4.74
C PRO A 377 -13.87 -1.39 4.33
N LYS A 378 -13.99 -1.69 3.04
CA LYS A 378 -14.96 -2.69 2.54
C LYS A 378 -14.84 -4.07 3.19
N GLY A 379 -13.64 -4.64 3.28
CA GLY A 379 -13.45 -5.95 3.90
C GLY A 379 -13.80 -6.01 5.37
N SER A 380 -13.96 -4.88 6.07
CA SER A 380 -14.43 -4.87 7.46
C SER A 380 -15.83 -5.45 7.63
N ALA A 381 -16.63 -5.52 6.57
CA ALA A 381 -17.88 -6.30 6.51
C ALA A 381 -17.68 -7.76 7.00
N ARG A 382 -16.51 -8.37 6.74
CA ARG A 382 -16.15 -9.72 7.21
C ARG A 382 -16.15 -9.81 8.74
N ILE A 383 -15.70 -8.77 9.45
CA ILE A 383 -15.66 -8.74 10.92
C ILE A 383 -17.07 -8.84 11.49
N PHE A 384 -18.02 -8.09 10.92
CA PHE A 384 -19.44 -8.15 11.31
C PHE A 384 -20.08 -9.52 11.01
N VAL A 385 -19.74 -10.16 9.87
CA VAL A 385 -20.19 -11.52 9.54
C VAL A 385 -19.64 -12.55 10.53
N HIS A 386 -18.34 -12.53 10.84
CA HIS A 386 -17.76 -13.47 11.79
C HIS A 386 -18.29 -13.28 13.22
N LEU A 387 -18.58 -12.05 13.65
CA LEU A 387 -19.31 -11.80 14.90
C LEU A 387 -20.73 -12.38 14.85
N ALA A 388 -21.50 -12.14 13.78
CA ALA A 388 -22.86 -12.67 13.62
C ALA A 388 -22.91 -14.21 13.61
N ARG A 389 -21.86 -14.88 13.11
CA ARG A 389 -21.72 -16.34 13.14
C ARG A 389 -21.38 -16.91 14.52
N ARG A 390 -20.81 -16.12 15.43
CA ARG A 390 -20.48 -16.53 16.80
C ARG A 390 -21.65 -16.37 17.79
N LEU A 391 -22.65 -15.56 17.45
CA LEU A 391 -23.91 -15.47 18.19
C LEU A 391 -24.73 -16.75 18.01
N GLU A 392 -25.44 -17.20 19.04
CA GLU A 392 -26.22 -18.44 18.99
C GLU A 392 -27.50 -18.30 18.13
N CYS A 393 -28.18 -19.42 17.89
CA CYS A 393 -29.44 -19.50 17.13
C CYS A 393 -30.61 -19.92 18.04
N ASP A 394 -30.62 -19.47 19.30
CA ASP A 394 -31.63 -19.81 20.31
C ASP A 394 -32.90 -18.92 20.23
N GLY A 395 -32.84 -17.82 19.47
CA GLY A 395 -33.90 -16.83 19.34
C GLY A 395 -33.90 -15.74 20.42
N SER A 396 -32.78 -15.55 21.14
CA SER A 396 -32.51 -14.39 22.00
C SER A 396 -31.59 -13.36 21.33
N GLU A 397 -30.56 -13.80 20.60
CA GLU A 397 -29.59 -12.91 19.93
C GLU A 397 -29.95 -12.54 18.47
N ASP A 398 -31.08 -13.03 17.94
CA ASP A 398 -31.48 -12.91 16.52
C ASP A 398 -31.51 -11.46 15.99
N GLU A 399 -31.92 -10.50 16.82
CA GLU A 399 -31.97 -9.07 16.45
C GLU A 399 -30.57 -8.46 16.33
N GLN A 400 -29.67 -8.77 17.27
CA GLN A 400 -28.26 -8.35 17.23
C GLN A 400 -27.54 -8.98 16.04
N LYS A 401 -27.81 -10.26 15.77
CA LYS A 401 -27.31 -11.02 14.62
C LYS A 401 -27.75 -10.42 13.30
N LEU A 402 -29.03 -10.03 13.19
CA LEU A 402 -29.57 -9.32 12.05
C LEU A 402 -28.92 -7.93 11.88
N GLN A 403 -28.77 -7.16 12.96
CA GLN A 403 -28.16 -5.83 12.94
C GLN A 403 -26.70 -5.87 12.46
N LEU A 404 -25.92 -6.87 12.90
CA LEU A 404 -24.55 -7.09 12.41
C LEU A 404 -24.51 -7.39 10.91
N LEU A 405 -25.39 -8.28 10.41
CA LEU A 405 -25.44 -8.65 8.98
C LEU A 405 -25.95 -7.51 8.09
N VAL A 406 -26.90 -6.70 8.55
CA VAL A 406 -27.32 -5.46 7.86
C VAL A 406 -26.17 -4.44 7.82
N THR A 407 -25.42 -4.30 8.91
CA THR A 407 -24.23 -3.43 8.96
C THR A 407 -23.16 -3.92 7.97
N ALA A 408 -22.88 -5.22 7.92
CA ALA A 408 -21.96 -5.82 6.95
C ALA A 408 -22.36 -5.48 5.49
N ARG A 409 -23.63 -5.64 5.14
CA ARG A 409 -24.17 -5.29 3.81
C ARG A 409 -24.10 -3.80 3.50
N SER A 410 -24.16 -2.92 4.50
CA SER A 410 -24.01 -1.47 4.30
C SER A 410 -22.57 -1.06 3.96
N ILE A 411 -21.58 -1.84 4.41
CA ILE A 411 -20.15 -1.63 4.15
C ILE A 411 -19.74 -2.28 2.82
N ASP A 412 -20.17 -3.52 2.56
CA ASP A 412 -20.02 -4.15 1.24
C ASP A 412 -21.29 -4.91 0.80
N ALA A 413 -22.08 -4.26 -0.05
CA ALA A 413 -23.25 -4.84 -0.69
C ALA A 413 -22.92 -5.82 -1.84
N SER A 414 -21.66 -5.87 -2.29
CA SER A 414 -21.22 -6.73 -3.40
C SER A 414 -20.81 -8.14 -2.94
N ASP A 415 -20.42 -8.31 -1.67
CA ASP A 415 -20.09 -9.61 -1.08
C ASP A 415 -21.28 -10.59 -1.23
N VAL A 416 -20.99 -11.78 -1.77
CA VAL A 416 -21.97 -12.83 -2.04
C VAL A 416 -22.34 -13.60 -0.76
N GLN A 417 -21.39 -13.76 0.17
CA GLN A 417 -21.60 -14.48 1.42
C GLN A 417 -22.33 -13.62 2.44
N VAL A 418 -22.01 -12.32 2.56
CA VAL A 418 -22.79 -11.35 3.36
C VAL A 418 -24.26 -11.41 2.96
N ARG A 419 -24.55 -11.39 1.64
CA ARG A 419 -25.92 -11.47 1.12
C ARG A 419 -26.61 -12.80 1.42
N LYS A 420 -25.92 -13.93 1.32
CA LYS A 420 -26.46 -15.27 1.67
C LYS A 420 -26.74 -15.42 3.15
N ASP A 421 -25.81 -15.02 4.01
CA ASP A 421 -25.94 -15.13 5.47
C ASP A 421 -27.10 -14.23 5.95
N LEU A 422 -27.21 -13.01 5.41
CA LEU A 422 -28.34 -12.10 5.68
C LEU A 422 -29.67 -12.63 5.14
N ALA A 423 -29.72 -13.18 3.92
CA ALA A 423 -30.94 -13.79 3.37
C ALA A 423 -31.44 -14.95 4.24
N CYS A 424 -30.51 -15.76 4.76
CA CYS A 424 -30.81 -16.86 5.66
C CYS A 424 -31.40 -16.36 6.99
N GLN A 425 -30.75 -15.39 7.64
CA GLN A 425 -31.22 -14.81 8.92
C GLN A 425 -32.58 -14.11 8.77
N LEU A 426 -32.79 -13.35 7.69
CA LEU A 426 -34.08 -12.72 7.38
C LEU A 426 -35.19 -13.77 7.16
N ARG A 427 -34.89 -14.87 6.44
CA ARG A 427 -35.83 -16.00 6.27
C ARG A 427 -36.20 -16.63 7.61
N CYS A 428 -35.23 -16.91 8.48
CA CYS A 428 -35.48 -17.40 9.83
C CYS A 428 -36.37 -16.43 10.63
N SER A 429 -36.10 -15.12 10.53
CA SER A 429 -36.85 -14.06 11.23
C SER A 429 -38.32 -13.92 10.77
N MET A 430 -38.65 -14.31 9.53
CA MET A 430 -40.05 -14.34 9.04
C MET A 430 -40.76 -15.68 9.30
N LEU A 431 -40.02 -16.71 9.71
CA LEU A 431 -40.56 -18.02 10.09
C LEU A 431 -40.73 -18.14 11.61
N SER A 432 -39.95 -17.39 12.41
CA SER A 432 -40.17 -17.27 13.85
C SER A 432 -41.36 -16.32 14.11
N LEU A 433 -42.44 -16.87 14.67
CA LEU A 433 -43.75 -16.20 14.84
C LEU A 433 -43.80 -15.15 15.97
N LYS A 434 -42.70 -14.41 16.20
CA LYS A 434 -42.64 -13.25 17.10
C LYS A 434 -42.77 -11.95 16.28
N PRO A 435 -43.95 -11.34 16.16
CA PRO A 435 -44.02 -9.98 15.61
C PRO A 435 -43.29 -9.03 16.56
N SER A 436 -42.20 -8.43 16.09
CA SER A 436 -41.55 -7.32 16.79
C SER A 436 -42.52 -6.14 16.87
N GLY A 437 -42.51 -5.45 18.02
CA GLY A 437 -43.39 -4.31 18.27
C GLY A 437 -43.10 -3.14 17.31
N ASN A 438 -44.13 -2.35 17.05
CA ASN A 438 -44.09 -1.23 16.11
C ASN A 438 -43.07 -0.12 16.49
N ASP A 439 -42.69 0.70 15.49
CA ASP A 439 -41.89 1.93 15.61
C ASP A 439 -40.43 1.79 16.10
N GLY A 440 -39.58 1.16 15.26
CA GLY A 440 -38.13 1.36 15.33
C GLY A 440 -37.27 0.27 14.69
N GLY A 441 -37.80 -0.96 14.59
CA GLY A 441 -37.06 -2.14 14.12
C GLY A 441 -36.68 -2.14 12.63
N ILE A 442 -35.77 -3.05 12.28
CA ILE A 442 -35.32 -3.31 10.91
C ILE A 442 -36.50 -3.81 10.05
N ASP A 443 -36.66 -3.27 8.84
CA ASP A 443 -37.68 -3.70 7.86
C ASP A 443 -37.32 -5.08 7.25
N VAL A 444 -37.62 -6.14 8.00
CA VAL A 444 -37.28 -7.54 7.65
C VAL A 444 -37.85 -7.93 6.28
N GLU A 445 -39.13 -7.63 6.02
CA GLU A 445 -39.78 -8.02 4.76
C GLU A 445 -39.27 -7.19 3.57
N GLY A 446 -39.18 -5.86 3.72
CA GLY A 446 -38.70 -4.97 2.66
C GLY A 446 -37.24 -5.25 2.27
N LEU A 447 -36.37 -5.47 3.26
CA LEU A 447 -34.97 -5.82 3.00
C LEU A 447 -34.81 -7.22 2.41
N PHE A 448 -35.60 -8.21 2.84
CA PHE A 448 -35.57 -9.55 2.26
C PHE A 448 -36.02 -9.56 0.80
N LEU A 449 -37.16 -8.94 0.51
CA LEU A 449 -37.67 -8.82 -0.86
C LEU A 449 -36.66 -8.09 -1.75
N LYS A 450 -36.11 -6.96 -1.29
CA LYS A 450 -35.08 -6.23 -2.03
C LYS A 450 -33.84 -7.07 -2.31
N LEU A 451 -33.30 -7.75 -1.29
CA LEU A 451 -32.09 -8.57 -1.44
C LEU A 451 -32.29 -9.72 -2.44
N LEU A 452 -33.43 -10.41 -2.43
CA LEU A 452 -33.70 -11.46 -3.42
C LEU A 452 -33.90 -10.90 -4.84
N LEU A 453 -34.62 -9.78 -4.98
CA LEU A 453 -34.93 -9.18 -6.27
C LEU A 453 -33.69 -8.54 -6.93
N GLU A 454 -32.75 -7.98 -6.14
CA GLU A 454 -31.43 -7.53 -6.60
C GLU A 454 -30.58 -8.67 -7.20
N ILE A 455 -30.71 -9.89 -6.68
CA ILE A 455 -29.95 -11.08 -7.15
C ILE A 455 -30.71 -11.81 -8.27
N GLY A 456 -32.02 -11.55 -8.42
CA GLY A 456 -32.91 -12.26 -9.34
C GLY A 456 -33.31 -13.66 -8.86
N GLU A 457 -33.15 -13.95 -7.56
CA GLU A 457 -33.52 -15.23 -6.96
C GLU A 457 -35.05 -15.37 -6.80
N LYS A 458 -35.49 -16.62 -6.63
CA LYS A 458 -36.90 -16.95 -6.35
C LYS A 458 -37.17 -16.90 -4.86
N ILE A 459 -38.28 -16.27 -4.47
CA ILE A 459 -38.79 -16.27 -3.10
C ILE A 459 -39.04 -17.73 -2.66
N PRO A 460 -38.49 -18.17 -1.51
CA PRO A 460 -38.72 -19.52 -0.99
C PRO A 460 -40.21 -19.80 -0.74
N ALA A 461 -40.67 -20.99 -1.13
CA ALA A 461 -42.09 -21.35 -1.10
C ALA A 461 -42.69 -21.39 0.32
N ASP A 462 -41.86 -21.61 1.34
CA ASP A 462 -42.18 -21.53 2.77
C ASP A 462 -42.37 -20.10 3.29
N VAL A 463 -41.81 -19.10 2.61
CA VAL A 463 -41.96 -17.67 2.98
C VAL A 463 -43.15 -17.03 2.27
N LEU A 464 -43.54 -17.52 1.09
CA LEU A 464 -44.66 -16.98 0.30
C LEU A 464 -45.99 -16.81 1.07
N PRO A 465 -46.40 -17.67 2.03
CA PRO A 465 -47.60 -17.45 2.84
C PRO A 465 -47.46 -16.29 3.84
N ASN A 466 -46.26 -16.04 4.36
CA ASN A 466 -46.01 -15.12 5.47
C ASN A 466 -45.81 -13.65 5.03
N LEU A 467 -45.52 -13.39 3.74
CA LEU A 467 -45.33 -12.04 3.22
C LEU A 467 -46.59 -11.18 3.39
N THR A 468 -46.48 -10.07 4.12
CA THR A 468 -47.61 -9.16 4.38
C THR A 468 -47.87 -8.21 3.19
N LEU A 469 -46.85 -7.95 2.38
CA LEU A 469 -46.87 -7.06 1.21
C LEU A 469 -47.51 -5.69 1.51
N GLN A 470 -47.18 -5.12 2.68
CA GLN A 470 -47.67 -3.82 3.09
C GLN A 470 -47.07 -2.67 2.24
N PRO A 471 -47.82 -1.58 2.00
CA PRO A 471 -47.33 -0.44 1.22
C PRO A 471 -46.10 0.29 1.79
N VAL A 472 -45.66 -0.02 3.01
CA VAL A 472 -44.44 0.52 3.61
C VAL A 472 -43.22 -0.20 3.04
N HIS A 473 -43.15 -1.52 3.20
CA HIS A 473 -42.03 -2.38 2.75
C HIS A 473 -41.78 -2.24 1.24
N LEU A 474 -42.85 -2.06 0.46
CA LEU A 474 -42.82 -1.96 -1.00
C LEU A 474 -42.29 -0.62 -1.54
N LYS A 475 -42.15 0.43 -0.72
CA LYS A 475 -41.62 1.75 -1.17
C LYS A 475 -40.14 1.71 -1.57
N GLN A 476 -39.40 0.70 -1.13
CA GLN A 476 -37.95 0.58 -1.35
C GLN A 476 -37.57 -0.10 -2.69
N LEU A 477 -38.58 -0.58 -3.44
CA LEU A 477 -38.44 -1.36 -4.66
C LEU A 477 -38.74 -0.53 -5.92
N SER A 478 -37.98 -0.75 -6.98
CA SER A 478 -38.20 -0.15 -8.30
C SER A 478 -39.37 -0.79 -9.06
N ALA A 479 -39.77 -0.15 -10.17
CA ALA A 479 -40.79 -0.67 -11.07
C ALA A 479 -40.45 -2.06 -11.63
N GLN A 480 -39.17 -2.34 -11.90
CA GLN A 480 -38.70 -3.61 -12.43
C GLN A 480 -38.71 -4.71 -11.35
N GLU A 481 -38.27 -4.41 -10.14
CA GLU A 481 -38.31 -5.32 -8.99
C GLU A 481 -39.76 -5.67 -8.60
N LEU A 482 -40.66 -4.68 -8.56
CA LEU A 482 -42.10 -4.92 -8.32
C LEU A 482 -42.75 -5.78 -9.42
N LEU A 483 -42.33 -5.62 -10.69
CA LEU A 483 -42.81 -6.46 -11.78
C LEU A 483 -42.22 -7.88 -11.72
N LEU A 484 -41.00 -8.07 -11.20
CA LEU A 484 -40.42 -9.38 -10.94
C LEU A 484 -41.14 -10.08 -9.77
N LEU A 485 -41.36 -9.36 -8.65
CA LEU A 485 -42.17 -9.82 -7.52
C LEU A 485 -43.58 -10.22 -7.96
N SER A 486 -44.23 -9.39 -8.79
CA SER A 486 -45.54 -9.69 -9.41
C SER A 486 -45.53 -11.02 -10.17
N LYS A 487 -44.51 -11.26 -10.99
CA LYS A 487 -44.33 -12.51 -11.74
C LYS A 487 -44.13 -13.73 -10.84
N GLN A 488 -43.42 -13.59 -9.72
CA GLN A 488 -43.25 -14.68 -8.77
C GLN A 488 -44.54 -14.99 -8.01
N LEU A 489 -45.25 -13.97 -7.52
CA LEU A 489 -46.55 -14.12 -6.85
C LEU A 489 -47.62 -14.71 -7.79
N GLY A 490 -47.65 -14.28 -9.05
CA GLY A 490 -48.56 -14.80 -10.08
C GLY A 490 -48.29 -16.24 -10.55
N MET A 491 -47.17 -16.85 -10.13
CA MET A 491 -46.89 -18.28 -10.29
C MET A 491 -47.23 -19.09 -9.02
N SER A 492 -47.86 -18.45 -8.04
CA SER A 492 -48.41 -19.04 -6.81
C SER A 492 -49.90 -18.71 -6.69
N GLU A 493 -50.58 -19.20 -5.65
CA GLU A 493 -52.00 -18.93 -5.41
C GLU A 493 -52.32 -17.45 -5.06
N ARG A 494 -51.30 -16.58 -4.93
CA ARG A 494 -51.43 -15.15 -4.60
C ARG A 494 -51.60 -14.24 -5.83
N CYS A 495 -52.36 -14.67 -6.84
CA CYS A 495 -52.55 -13.92 -8.10
C CYS A 495 -53.05 -12.47 -7.91
N ALA A 496 -53.96 -12.23 -6.96
CA ALA A 496 -54.45 -10.88 -6.65
C ALA A 496 -53.36 -9.96 -6.09
N ASP A 497 -52.43 -10.48 -5.29
CA ASP A 497 -51.26 -9.73 -4.83
C ASP A 497 -50.25 -9.51 -5.95
N GLY A 498 -50.06 -10.51 -6.82
CA GLY A 498 -49.29 -10.35 -8.05
C GLY A 498 -49.84 -9.21 -8.92
N ALA A 499 -51.16 -9.11 -9.09
CA ALA A 499 -51.82 -8.03 -9.81
C ALA A 499 -51.67 -6.67 -9.11
N ARG A 500 -51.79 -6.61 -7.76
CA ARG A 500 -51.47 -5.41 -6.96
C ARG A 500 -50.05 -4.91 -7.23
N MET A 501 -49.06 -5.82 -7.27
CA MET A 501 -47.65 -5.45 -7.50
C MET A 501 -47.42 -4.95 -8.93
N ALA A 502 -48.06 -5.56 -9.94
CA ALA A 502 -47.99 -5.06 -11.32
C ALA A 502 -48.66 -3.69 -11.51
N VAL A 503 -49.77 -3.40 -10.81
CA VAL A 503 -50.37 -2.05 -10.77
C VAL A 503 -49.43 -1.04 -10.12
N ALA A 504 -48.71 -1.41 -9.05
CA ALA A 504 -47.71 -0.55 -8.43
C ALA A 504 -46.53 -0.27 -9.37
N ALA A 505 -45.99 -1.31 -10.05
CA ALA A 505 -44.96 -1.16 -11.07
C ALA A 505 -45.39 -0.25 -12.21
N ALA A 506 -46.60 -0.44 -12.77
CA ALA A 506 -47.15 0.38 -13.85
C ALA A 506 -47.24 1.87 -13.47
N ARG A 507 -47.64 2.18 -12.22
CA ARG A 507 -47.67 3.56 -11.70
C ARG A 507 -46.28 4.20 -11.62
N LEU A 508 -45.24 3.43 -11.31
CA LEU A 508 -43.85 3.92 -11.34
C LEU A 508 -43.32 4.11 -12.76
N PHE A 509 -43.56 3.17 -13.68
CA PHE A 509 -43.22 3.33 -15.10
C PHE A 509 -43.89 4.57 -15.71
N ALA A 510 -45.16 4.82 -15.39
CA ALA A 510 -45.87 6.03 -15.79
C ALA A 510 -45.22 7.33 -15.27
N ALA A 511 -44.68 7.31 -14.03
CA ALA A 511 -44.00 8.47 -13.45
C ALA A 511 -42.64 8.77 -14.13
N VAL A 512 -41.93 7.73 -14.57
CA VAL A 512 -40.67 7.83 -15.35
C VAL A 512 -40.94 8.12 -16.83
N LYS A 513 -42.19 7.99 -17.29
CA LYS A 513 -42.66 8.10 -18.69
C LYS A 513 -42.25 6.93 -19.59
N GLU A 514 -41.94 5.77 -19.01
CA GLU A 514 -41.78 4.51 -19.74
C GLU A 514 -43.16 3.94 -20.09
N GLU A 515 -43.80 4.55 -21.09
CA GLU A 515 -45.19 4.22 -21.46
C GLU A 515 -45.38 2.75 -21.85
N ASP A 516 -44.50 2.17 -22.66
CA ASP A 516 -44.67 0.78 -23.11
C ASP A 516 -44.56 -0.22 -21.94
N ALA A 517 -43.59 -0.02 -21.04
CA ALA A 517 -43.46 -0.82 -19.82
C ALA A 517 -44.65 -0.61 -18.85
N CYS A 518 -45.19 0.60 -18.77
CA CYS A 518 -46.43 0.89 -18.05
C CYS A 518 -47.64 0.14 -18.64
N HIS A 519 -47.77 0.14 -19.97
CA HIS A 519 -48.86 -0.53 -20.69
C HIS A 519 -48.78 -2.05 -20.52
N ASP A 520 -47.60 -2.65 -20.67
CA ASP A 520 -47.37 -4.07 -20.45
C ASP A 520 -47.58 -4.48 -18.99
N ALA A 521 -47.19 -3.65 -18.02
CA ALA A 521 -47.43 -3.91 -16.60
C ALA A 521 -48.94 -3.88 -16.25
N PHE A 522 -49.72 -2.93 -16.79
CA PHE A 522 -51.18 -2.96 -16.62
C PHE A 522 -51.84 -4.15 -17.33
N LEU A 523 -51.39 -4.49 -18.54
CA LEU A 523 -51.87 -5.68 -19.27
C LEU A 523 -51.56 -6.98 -18.51
N TYR A 524 -50.40 -7.06 -17.87
CA TYR A 524 -50.01 -8.20 -17.04
C TYR A 524 -50.85 -8.26 -15.74
N ALA A 525 -51.10 -7.13 -15.09
CA ALA A 525 -51.98 -7.07 -13.91
C ALA A 525 -53.39 -7.60 -14.19
N VAL A 526 -54.01 -7.21 -15.32
CA VAL A 526 -55.34 -7.71 -15.73
C VAL A 526 -55.32 -9.20 -16.09
N ARG A 527 -54.19 -9.74 -16.57
CA ARG A 527 -54.03 -11.19 -16.82
C ARG A 527 -53.90 -12.01 -15.53
N LEU A 528 -53.34 -11.45 -14.46
CA LEU A 528 -53.24 -12.10 -13.15
C LEU A 528 -54.55 -12.04 -12.36
N ASP A 529 -55.23 -10.89 -12.37
CA ASP A 529 -56.53 -10.71 -11.74
C ASP A 529 -57.46 -9.85 -12.60
N PRO A 530 -58.36 -10.48 -13.39
CA PRO A 530 -59.38 -9.78 -14.16
C PRO A 530 -60.41 -9.00 -13.32
N SER A 531 -60.51 -9.24 -12.01
CA SER A 531 -61.39 -8.51 -11.10
C SER A 531 -60.77 -7.21 -10.55
N SER A 532 -59.46 -7.02 -10.73
CA SER A 532 -58.71 -5.85 -10.27
C SER A 532 -59.14 -4.58 -11.00
N CYS A 533 -60.08 -3.85 -10.41
CA CYS A 533 -60.64 -2.60 -10.95
C CYS A 533 -59.57 -1.54 -11.24
N ASP A 534 -58.47 -1.52 -10.48
CA ASP A 534 -57.34 -0.60 -10.70
C ASP A 534 -56.49 -1.01 -11.90
N ALA A 535 -56.29 -2.31 -12.14
CA ALA A 535 -55.62 -2.82 -13.32
C ALA A 535 -56.45 -2.55 -14.59
N SER A 536 -57.76 -2.85 -14.56
CA SER A 536 -58.68 -2.61 -15.68
C SER A 536 -58.77 -1.12 -16.02
N ARG A 537 -58.81 -0.22 -15.01
CA ARG A 537 -58.85 1.23 -15.22
C ARG A 537 -57.54 1.75 -15.82
N GLY A 538 -56.39 1.26 -15.35
CA GLY A 538 -55.08 1.61 -15.90
C GLY A 538 -54.94 1.18 -17.37
N LEU A 539 -55.33 -0.05 -17.69
CA LEU A 539 -55.31 -0.57 -19.07
C LEU A 539 -56.29 0.18 -19.99
N ALA A 540 -57.48 0.55 -19.49
CA ALA A 540 -58.42 1.38 -20.26
C ALA A 540 -57.83 2.77 -20.58
N GLN A 541 -57.15 3.40 -19.61
CA GLN A 541 -56.47 4.68 -19.82
C GLN A 541 -55.31 4.56 -20.83
N ALA A 542 -54.51 3.50 -20.74
CA ALA A 542 -53.45 3.18 -21.70
C ALA A 542 -53.98 3.10 -23.15
N VAL A 543 -55.07 2.35 -23.36
CA VAL A 543 -55.72 2.21 -24.68
C VAL A 543 -56.24 3.55 -25.20
N VAL A 544 -56.74 4.44 -24.33
CA VAL A 544 -57.15 5.81 -24.73
C VAL A 544 -55.94 6.66 -25.15
N THR A 545 -54.84 6.61 -24.39
CA THR A 545 -53.60 7.35 -24.70
C THR A 545 -52.99 6.90 -26.02
N LEU A 546 -52.83 5.58 -26.23
CA LEU A 546 -52.34 5.00 -27.49
C LEU A 546 -53.23 5.39 -28.68
N LYS A 547 -54.56 5.33 -28.53
CA LYS A 547 -55.53 5.76 -29.55
C LYS A 547 -55.43 7.27 -29.88
N GLY A 548 -54.95 8.08 -28.94
CA GLY A 548 -54.55 9.47 -29.19
C GLY A 548 -53.32 9.55 -30.10
N LYS A 549 -52.20 8.95 -29.66
CA LYS A 549 -50.93 8.95 -30.40
C LYS A 549 -51.04 8.39 -31.82
N CYS A 550 -51.83 7.33 -32.04
CA CYS A 550 -52.05 6.79 -33.38
C CYS A 550 -52.72 7.80 -34.33
N LYS A 551 -53.58 8.71 -33.84
CA LYS A 551 -54.17 9.79 -34.65
C LYS A 551 -53.15 10.87 -34.98
N GLU A 552 -52.33 11.27 -34.01
CA GLU A 552 -51.27 12.27 -34.19
C GLU A 552 -50.21 11.78 -35.19
N LEU A 553 -49.83 10.50 -35.09
CA LEU A 553 -48.90 9.87 -36.03
C LEU A 553 -49.52 9.77 -37.44
N ALA A 554 -50.80 9.41 -37.55
CA ALA A 554 -51.51 9.37 -38.84
C ALA A 554 -51.60 10.77 -39.49
N GLY A 555 -51.90 11.82 -38.72
CA GLY A 555 -51.88 13.20 -39.21
C GLY A 555 -50.49 13.67 -39.61
N SER A 556 -49.46 13.28 -38.86
CA SER A 556 -48.05 13.55 -39.18
C SER A 556 -47.61 12.86 -40.47
N LEU A 557 -48.00 11.60 -40.67
CA LEU A 557 -47.77 10.86 -41.91
C LEU A 557 -48.49 11.51 -43.10
N GLN A 558 -49.76 11.92 -42.95
CA GLN A 558 -50.48 12.66 -44.01
C GLN A 558 -49.76 13.96 -44.38
N GLN A 559 -49.26 14.73 -43.39
CA GLN A 559 -48.50 15.94 -43.64
C GLN A 559 -47.15 15.65 -44.33
N LEU A 560 -46.49 14.53 -43.98
CA LEU A 560 -45.23 14.12 -44.62
C LEU A 560 -45.45 13.68 -46.08
N THR A 561 -46.47 12.87 -46.35
CA THR A 561 -46.88 12.47 -47.70
C THR A 561 -47.22 13.68 -48.58
N ALA A 562 -47.95 14.66 -48.04
CA ALA A 562 -48.24 15.91 -48.74
C ALA A 562 -46.97 16.73 -49.06
N LYS A 563 -45.99 16.76 -48.14
CA LYS A 563 -44.68 17.39 -48.36
C LYS A 563 -43.88 16.65 -49.44
N CYS A 564 -43.85 15.32 -49.44
CA CYS A 564 -43.19 14.52 -50.47
C CYS A 564 -43.80 14.77 -51.85
N HIS A 565 -45.12 14.69 -51.99
CA HIS A 565 -45.82 14.94 -53.25
C HIS A 565 -45.61 16.38 -53.77
N ALA A 566 -45.50 17.37 -52.88
CA ALA A 566 -45.17 18.74 -53.23
C ALA A 566 -43.69 18.94 -53.65
N LEU A 567 -42.78 18.09 -53.18
CA LEU A 567 -41.37 18.06 -53.62
C LEU A 567 -41.22 17.32 -54.94
N GLU A 568 -41.89 16.19 -55.14
CA GLU A 568 -41.93 15.45 -56.41
C GLU A 568 -42.44 16.34 -57.55
N SER A 569 -43.54 17.08 -57.32
CA SER A 569 -44.08 18.05 -58.28
C SER A 569 -43.10 19.19 -58.61
N LYS A 570 -42.25 19.61 -57.66
CA LYS A 570 -41.18 20.60 -57.92
C LYS A 570 -40.01 20.00 -58.71
N CYS A 571 -39.61 18.78 -58.38
CA CYS A 571 -38.54 18.06 -59.10
C CYS A 571 -38.92 17.76 -60.55
N GLN A 572 -40.19 17.42 -60.81
CA GLN A 572 -40.74 17.27 -62.18
C GLN A 572 -40.64 18.56 -63.00
N GLY A 573 -40.54 19.72 -62.37
CA GLY A 573 -40.31 21.01 -63.03
C GLY A 573 -38.84 21.36 -63.30
N GLN A 574 -37.86 20.53 -62.86
CA GLN A 574 -36.43 20.84 -62.97
C GLN A 574 -35.53 19.67 -63.43
N VAL A 575 -36.09 18.47 -63.65
CA VAL A 575 -35.34 17.31 -64.18
C VAL A 575 -35.68 17.10 -65.66
N SER A 576 -34.77 17.50 -66.54
CA SER A 576 -34.76 16.99 -67.91
C SER A 576 -34.32 15.51 -67.89
N GLU A 577 -35.20 14.59 -68.29
CA GLU A 577 -34.85 13.17 -68.46
C GLU A 577 -33.92 12.97 -69.67
N GLY A 578 -32.64 13.27 -69.47
CA GLY A 578 -31.57 13.15 -70.46
C GLY A 578 -30.47 12.21 -70.00
N THR A 579 -30.61 10.92 -70.28
CA THR A 579 -29.51 9.94 -70.14
C THR A 579 -28.36 10.36 -71.05
N SER A 580 -27.39 11.08 -70.48
CA SER A 580 -26.36 11.81 -71.22
C SER A 580 -25.24 10.86 -71.67
N GLN A 581 -25.55 10.03 -72.65
CA GLN A 581 -24.58 9.21 -73.36
C GLN A 581 -23.67 10.11 -74.20
N LEU A 582 -22.37 10.08 -73.93
CA LEU A 582 -21.36 10.86 -74.63
C LEU A 582 -20.60 9.94 -75.58
N VAL A 583 -20.30 10.41 -76.80
CA VAL A 583 -19.62 9.61 -77.83
C VAL A 583 -18.32 10.28 -78.22
N TRP A 584 -17.19 9.60 -77.97
CA TRP A 584 -15.89 9.98 -78.52
C TRP A 584 -15.64 9.20 -79.80
N ASP A 585 -15.85 9.85 -80.94
CA ASP A 585 -15.52 9.31 -82.25
C ASP A 585 -13.99 9.29 -82.47
N LEU A 586 -13.46 8.15 -82.95
CA LEU A 586 -12.05 7.97 -83.30
C LEU A 586 -11.80 7.87 -84.82
N LEU A 587 -12.84 8.01 -85.67
CA LEU A 587 -12.73 7.92 -87.14
C LEU A 587 -11.68 8.86 -87.76
N GLY A 588 -11.35 9.98 -87.09
CA GLY A 588 -10.35 10.95 -87.54
C GLY A 588 -8.90 10.66 -87.13
N TYR A 589 -8.61 9.59 -86.37
CA TYR A 589 -7.28 9.36 -85.79
C TYR A 589 -6.54 8.17 -86.42
N ASN A 590 -5.32 8.41 -86.90
CA ASN A 590 -4.40 7.35 -87.34
C ASN A 590 -3.44 6.97 -86.21
N PHE A 591 -3.67 5.82 -85.57
CA PHE A 591 -2.86 5.36 -84.44
C PHE A 591 -1.59 4.59 -84.83
N SER A 592 -1.35 4.32 -86.13
CA SER A 592 -0.22 3.46 -86.56
C SER A 592 1.17 4.06 -86.33
N GLY A 593 1.27 5.40 -86.22
CA GLY A 593 2.52 6.12 -85.92
C GLY A 593 2.73 6.47 -84.44
N PHE A 594 1.91 5.98 -83.51
CA PHE A 594 2.06 6.29 -82.08
C PHE A 594 3.21 5.49 -81.45
N ALA A 595 3.85 6.05 -80.42
CA ALA A 595 4.75 5.29 -79.53
C ALA A 595 3.97 4.58 -78.42
N ASN A 596 4.52 3.49 -77.88
CA ASN A 596 4.02 2.91 -76.63
C ASN A 596 4.08 3.97 -75.51
N ARG A 597 3.07 4.02 -74.64
CA ARG A 597 2.78 5.09 -73.65
C ARG A 597 2.27 6.42 -74.19
N GLN A 598 2.25 6.68 -75.51
CA GLN A 598 1.71 7.94 -76.04
C GLN A 598 0.19 8.00 -75.86
N ARG A 599 -0.32 9.11 -75.32
CA ARG A 599 -1.74 9.33 -75.01
C ARG A 599 -2.39 10.27 -76.02
N GLN A 600 -3.53 9.85 -76.57
CA GLN A 600 -4.52 10.75 -77.16
C GLN A 600 -5.54 11.14 -76.08
N THR A 601 -6.04 12.37 -76.09
CA THR A 601 -7.10 12.85 -75.17
C THR A 601 -8.35 13.27 -75.93
N SER A 602 -9.52 13.15 -75.29
CA SER A 602 -10.77 13.73 -75.77
C SER A 602 -10.83 15.23 -75.46
N ASN A 603 -11.78 15.92 -76.08
CA ASN A 603 -12.24 17.21 -75.55
C ASN A 603 -12.77 17.04 -74.11
N LYS A 604 -12.70 18.11 -73.31
CA LYS A 604 -13.41 18.17 -72.02
C LYS A 604 -14.92 18.24 -72.26
N PHE A 605 -15.68 17.52 -71.43
CA PHE A 605 -17.14 17.51 -71.41
C PHE A 605 -17.64 17.58 -69.96
N GLN A 606 -18.87 18.04 -69.78
CA GLN A 606 -19.45 18.23 -68.45
C GLN A 606 -20.24 16.99 -68.01
N ILE A 607 -19.95 16.46 -66.82
CA ILE A 607 -20.58 15.24 -66.28
C ILE A 607 -21.59 15.51 -65.15
N TYR A 608 -21.54 16.72 -64.59
CA TYR A 608 -22.44 17.22 -63.55
C TYR A 608 -22.40 18.77 -63.58
N PRO A 609 -23.43 19.50 -63.11
CA PRO A 609 -23.36 20.95 -62.90
C PRO A 609 -22.03 21.43 -62.28
N GLY A 610 -21.22 22.13 -63.07
CA GLY A 610 -19.92 22.66 -62.63
C GLY A 610 -18.78 21.65 -62.47
N ILE A 611 -18.86 20.45 -63.08
CA ILE A 611 -17.80 19.42 -63.05
C ILE A 611 -17.49 18.92 -64.47
N ASN A 612 -16.28 19.19 -64.93
CA ASN A 612 -15.76 18.71 -66.22
C ASN A 612 -14.97 17.41 -66.05
N ALA A 613 -14.99 16.59 -67.10
CA ALA A 613 -14.22 15.36 -67.24
C ALA A 613 -13.66 15.22 -68.67
N TRP A 614 -12.73 14.29 -68.85
CA TRP A 614 -12.22 13.91 -70.17
C TRP A 614 -11.67 12.48 -70.15
N MET A 615 -11.47 11.92 -71.34
CA MET A 615 -10.92 10.58 -71.55
C MET A 615 -9.50 10.66 -72.13
N SER A 616 -8.66 9.69 -71.81
CA SER A 616 -7.35 9.53 -72.47
C SER A 616 -7.08 8.07 -72.85
N LEU A 617 -6.73 7.85 -74.10
CA LEU A 617 -6.50 6.55 -74.72
C LEU A 617 -5.00 6.38 -75.01
N CYS A 618 -4.39 5.28 -74.58
CA CYS A 618 -3.09 4.81 -75.04
C CYS A 618 -3.33 3.73 -76.10
N PRO A 619 -3.31 4.05 -77.42
CA PRO A 619 -3.79 3.13 -78.46
C PRO A 619 -2.87 1.92 -78.67
N LEU A 620 -1.59 2.01 -78.32
CA LEU A 620 -0.63 0.89 -78.30
C LEU A 620 -0.33 0.38 -76.88
N GLY A 621 -1.15 0.76 -75.90
CA GLY A 621 -1.01 0.36 -74.50
C GLY A 621 -0.14 1.28 -73.64
N PHE A 622 -0.07 0.91 -72.37
CA PHE A 622 0.61 1.55 -71.25
C PHE A 622 1.51 0.47 -70.57
N PRO A 623 2.45 0.80 -69.64
CA PRO A 623 3.39 -0.21 -69.11
C PRO A 623 2.77 -1.39 -68.35
N GLN A 624 1.48 -1.31 -68.01
CA GLN A 624 0.69 -2.36 -67.35
C GLN A 624 -0.28 -3.07 -68.32
N SER A 625 -0.24 -2.71 -69.61
CA SER A 625 -1.02 -3.36 -70.67
C SER A 625 -0.37 -4.65 -71.12
N ARG A 626 -1.20 -5.66 -71.44
CA ARG A 626 -0.77 -6.85 -72.16
C ARG A 626 -0.46 -6.48 -73.62
N PRO A 627 0.47 -7.18 -74.30
CA PRO A 627 0.71 -6.98 -75.73
C PRO A 627 -0.59 -7.02 -76.54
N GLY A 628 -0.78 -6.06 -77.45
CA GLY A 628 -2.00 -5.96 -78.26
C GLY A 628 -3.23 -5.38 -77.56
N LYS A 629 -3.12 -4.87 -76.31
CA LYS A 629 -4.20 -4.14 -75.62
C LYS A 629 -3.93 -2.64 -75.54
N ALA A 630 -4.95 -1.85 -75.86
CA ALA A 630 -4.99 -0.42 -75.58
C ALA A 630 -5.47 -0.15 -74.15
N ALA A 631 -5.04 0.98 -73.56
CA ALA A 631 -5.46 1.42 -72.23
C ALA A 631 -6.36 2.66 -72.31
N LEU A 632 -7.39 2.75 -71.47
CA LEU A 632 -8.32 3.88 -71.39
C LEU A 632 -8.42 4.39 -69.95
N PHE A 633 -8.19 5.68 -69.74
CA PHE A 633 -8.29 6.36 -68.45
C PHE A 633 -9.32 7.48 -68.51
N PHE A 634 -10.01 7.70 -67.40
CA PHE A 634 -11.00 8.74 -67.17
C PHE A 634 -10.46 9.75 -66.15
N HIS A 635 -10.66 11.03 -66.42
CA HIS A 635 -10.12 12.15 -65.65
C HIS A 635 -11.25 13.09 -65.26
N VAL A 636 -11.22 13.64 -64.04
CA VAL A 636 -12.21 14.58 -63.53
C VAL A 636 -11.51 15.83 -62.97
N GLU A 637 -12.12 17.00 -63.17
CA GLU A 637 -11.51 18.28 -62.78
C GLU A 637 -11.61 18.58 -61.26
N LYS A 638 -12.48 17.84 -60.55
CA LYS A 638 -12.72 17.94 -59.11
C LYS A 638 -12.87 16.53 -58.54
N ALA A 639 -12.47 16.32 -57.29
CA ALA A 639 -12.69 15.05 -56.61
C ALA A 639 -14.20 14.73 -56.55
N VAL A 640 -14.58 13.52 -57.00
CA VAL A 640 -15.95 12.98 -57.01
C VAL A 640 -15.91 11.45 -56.95
N VAL A 641 -16.98 10.83 -56.45
CA VAL A 641 -17.23 9.40 -56.66
C VAL A 641 -18.09 9.25 -57.91
N VAL A 642 -17.66 8.42 -58.86
CA VAL A 642 -18.38 8.23 -60.13
C VAL A 642 -18.65 6.75 -60.41
N LYS A 643 -19.81 6.50 -61.03
CA LYS A 643 -20.14 5.23 -61.67
C LYS A 643 -20.44 5.49 -63.14
N VAL A 644 -19.59 4.97 -64.01
CA VAL A 644 -19.66 5.19 -65.46
C VAL A 644 -19.35 3.90 -66.22
N ARG A 645 -19.70 3.83 -67.49
CA ARG A 645 -19.41 2.69 -68.37
C ARG A 645 -18.85 3.18 -69.70
N PHE A 646 -17.79 2.55 -70.15
CA PHE A 646 -17.20 2.77 -71.46
C PHE A 646 -17.52 1.57 -72.35
N SER A 647 -18.14 1.82 -73.50
CA SER A 647 -18.42 0.78 -74.49
C SER A 647 -17.78 1.12 -75.84
N CYS A 648 -17.11 0.14 -76.46
CA CYS A 648 -16.38 0.27 -77.71
C CYS A 648 -16.54 -1.03 -78.51
N ARG A 649 -17.24 -0.97 -79.66
CA ARG A 649 -17.72 -2.16 -80.40
C ARG A 649 -18.48 -3.12 -79.46
N MET A 650 -18.01 -4.36 -79.31
CA MET A 650 -18.60 -5.37 -78.41
C MET A 650 -18.06 -5.31 -76.98
N MET A 651 -17.04 -4.50 -76.71
CA MET A 651 -16.44 -4.37 -75.38
C MET A 651 -17.22 -3.36 -74.53
N CYS A 652 -17.46 -3.71 -73.26
CA CYS A 652 -18.20 -2.89 -72.29
C CYS A 652 -17.55 -3.04 -70.91
N MET A 653 -17.02 -1.94 -70.37
CA MET A 653 -16.30 -1.92 -69.08
C MET A 653 -16.91 -0.85 -68.17
N THR A 654 -17.37 -1.25 -66.98
CA THR A 654 -17.96 -0.33 -65.99
C THR A 654 -16.91 0.06 -64.95
N LEU A 655 -16.68 1.37 -64.80
CA LEU A 655 -15.80 1.96 -63.80
C LEU A 655 -16.64 2.47 -62.62
N TYR A 656 -16.23 2.11 -61.41
CA TYR A 656 -16.64 2.76 -60.17
C TYR A 656 -15.39 3.21 -59.43
N HIS A 657 -15.24 4.50 -59.16
CA HIS A 657 -14.03 5.05 -58.54
C HIS A 657 -14.30 6.29 -57.71
N ASP A 658 -13.52 6.46 -56.65
CA ASP A 658 -13.51 7.62 -55.75
C ASP A 658 -12.27 8.46 -56.02
N PHE A 659 -12.42 9.49 -56.86
CA PHE A 659 -11.36 10.40 -57.26
C PHE A 659 -10.91 11.35 -56.13
N SER A 660 -11.45 11.26 -54.91
CA SER A 660 -10.87 11.91 -53.74
C SER A 660 -9.67 11.14 -53.17
N ARG A 661 -9.51 9.86 -53.50
CA ARG A 661 -8.46 8.96 -52.96
C ARG A 661 -7.22 8.83 -53.85
N THR A 662 -7.33 9.22 -55.11
CA THR A 662 -6.23 9.18 -56.10
C THR A 662 -5.92 10.59 -56.55
N LEU A 663 -5.10 11.29 -55.75
CA LEU A 663 -4.65 12.65 -56.01
C LEU A 663 -3.18 12.67 -56.44
N ASP A 664 -2.84 13.54 -57.37
CA ASP A 664 -1.47 13.81 -57.80
C ASP A 664 -0.68 14.61 -56.74
N SER A 665 0.61 14.86 -57.02
CA SER A 665 1.50 15.63 -56.14
C SER A 665 1.14 17.11 -56.00
N GLN A 666 0.09 17.59 -56.67
CA GLN A 666 -0.50 18.93 -56.49
C GLN A 666 -1.94 18.86 -55.93
N GLY A 667 -2.39 17.70 -55.44
CA GLY A 667 -3.69 17.52 -54.81
C GLY A 667 -4.88 17.47 -55.78
N LYS A 668 -4.65 17.27 -57.09
CA LYS A 668 -5.70 17.15 -58.11
C LYS A 668 -5.98 15.69 -58.44
N PRO A 669 -7.21 15.31 -58.83
CA PRO A 669 -7.52 13.94 -59.23
C PRO A 669 -6.61 13.40 -60.33
N GLU A 670 -5.89 12.31 -60.04
CA GLU A 670 -5.18 11.54 -61.07
C GLU A 670 -6.16 10.68 -61.87
N GLY A 671 -5.97 10.61 -63.18
CA GLY A 671 -6.85 9.86 -64.09
C GLY A 671 -6.76 8.34 -63.90
N TRP A 672 -7.92 7.71 -63.73
CA TRP A 672 -8.03 6.29 -63.38
C TRP A 672 -8.83 5.51 -64.43
N GLY A 673 -8.55 4.22 -64.60
CA GLY A 673 -9.24 3.40 -65.59
C GLY A 673 -8.59 2.05 -65.87
N PHE A 674 -8.68 1.59 -67.12
CA PHE A 674 -8.36 0.24 -67.53
C PHE A 674 -7.08 0.18 -68.35
N ALA A 675 -6.02 -0.40 -67.79
CA ALA A 675 -4.78 -0.70 -68.51
C ALA A 675 -4.98 -1.69 -69.69
N ASN A 676 -6.11 -2.39 -69.75
CA ASN A 676 -6.42 -3.41 -70.76
C ASN A 676 -7.87 -3.26 -71.24
N PHE A 677 -8.20 -2.14 -71.89
CA PHE A 677 -9.57 -1.81 -72.30
C PHE A 677 -10.02 -2.62 -73.52
N VAL A 678 -9.33 -2.53 -74.66
CA VAL A 678 -9.75 -3.14 -75.93
C VAL A 678 -8.53 -3.60 -76.75
N ASN A 679 -8.70 -4.45 -77.76
CA ASN A 679 -7.59 -4.81 -78.66
C ASN A 679 -7.19 -3.61 -79.53
N THR A 680 -5.90 -3.44 -79.82
CA THR A 680 -5.42 -2.31 -80.65
C THR A 680 -6.02 -2.31 -82.05
N SER A 681 -6.25 -3.50 -82.64
CA SER A 681 -6.90 -3.70 -83.93
C SER A 681 -8.37 -3.25 -83.99
N GLU A 682 -9.06 -3.18 -82.85
CA GLU A 682 -10.47 -2.79 -82.75
C GLU A 682 -10.67 -1.26 -82.68
N LEU A 683 -9.61 -0.48 -82.41
CA LEU A 683 -9.70 0.99 -82.33
C LEU A 683 -9.86 1.67 -83.69
N ASN A 684 -9.40 1.03 -84.77
CA ASN A 684 -9.53 1.58 -86.12
C ASN A 684 -11.02 1.74 -86.47
N ASN A 685 -11.42 2.94 -86.87
CA ASN A 685 -12.81 3.29 -87.23
C ASN A 685 -13.84 2.90 -86.15
N ALA A 686 -13.50 3.09 -84.87
CA ALA A 686 -14.41 2.88 -83.75
C ALA A 686 -14.78 4.20 -83.05
N SER A 687 -15.78 4.15 -82.18
CA SER A 687 -16.07 5.19 -81.21
C SER A 687 -16.11 4.59 -79.80
N ILE A 688 -15.76 5.41 -78.80
CA ILE A 688 -15.88 5.07 -77.39
C ILE A 688 -17.08 5.83 -76.83
N THR A 689 -18.14 5.10 -76.51
CA THR A 689 -19.32 5.62 -75.82
C THR A 689 -19.09 5.63 -74.31
N LEU A 690 -19.64 6.63 -73.64
CA LEU A 690 -19.59 6.82 -72.19
C LEU A 690 -21.02 6.99 -71.65
N ASP A 691 -21.47 6.01 -70.87
CA ASP A 691 -22.72 6.05 -70.12
C ASP A 691 -22.43 6.49 -68.67
N ILE A 692 -23.11 7.52 -68.17
CA ILE A 692 -22.94 8.03 -66.80
C ILE A 692 -24.12 7.54 -65.96
N PHE A 693 -23.84 6.73 -64.92
CA PHE A 693 -24.88 6.20 -64.01
C PHE A 693 -25.02 7.00 -62.73
N SER A 694 -23.92 7.52 -62.19
CA SER A 694 -23.95 8.42 -61.03
C SER A 694 -22.68 9.26 -60.92
N VAL A 695 -22.85 10.52 -60.50
CA VAL A 695 -21.77 11.37 -59.99
C VAL A 695 -22.19 11.83 -58.60
N GLN A 696 -21.33 11.60 -57.61
CA GLN A 696 -21.53 12.01 -56.22
C GLN A 696 -20.41 12.96 -55.82
N LEU A 697 -20.78 14.12 -55.27
CA LEU A 697 -19.84 15.02 -54.61
C LEU A 697 -19.30 14.35 -53.34
N PRO A 698 -18.00 14.47 -53.00
CA PRO A 698 -17.48 14.04 -51.72
C PRO A 698 -18.21 14.79 -50.60
N ALA A 699 -18.50 14.10 -49.50
CA ALA A 699 -19.28 14.67 -48.39
C ALA A 699 -18.47 15.73 -47.61
N ALA A 700 -18.45 16.95 -48.14
CA ALA A 700 -18.00 18.13 -47.40
C ALA A 700 -18.80 18.23 -46.09
N SER A 701 -18.10 18.47 -44.98
CA SER A 701 -18.61 18.17 -43.64
C SER A 701 -19.89 18.94 -43.29
N LEU A 702 -21.02 18.25 -43.31
CA LEU A 702 -22.31 18.72 -42.78
C LEU A 702 -22.28 18.79 -41.24
N ARG A 703 -21.50 19.72 -40.70
CA ARG A 703 -21.64 20.17 -39.31
C ARG A 703 -22.88 21.08 -39.19
N SER A 704 -24.05 20.45 -39.24
CA SER A 704 -25.29 21.02 -38.71
C SER A 704 -25.54 20.42 -37.34
N ALA A 705 -25.76 21.24 -36.31
CA ALA A 705 -25.75 20.78 -34.93
C ALA A 705 -27.05 20.07 -34.52
N VAL A 706 -26.91 18.90 -33.89
CA VAL A 706 -27.91 18.32 -32.98
C VAL A 706 -27.14 17.79 -31.76
N PRO A 707 -27.45 18.24 -30.52
CA PRO A 707 -26.78 17.75 -29.32
C PRO A 707 -27.50 16.52 -28.74
N GLY A 708 -26.72 15.47 -28.46
CA GLY A 708 -27.00 14.50 -27.38
C GLY A 708 -28.09 13.45 -27.61
N SER A 709 -27.66 12.26 -28.03
CA SER A 709 -27.93 11.01 -27.28
C SER A 709 -27.11 9.85 -27.87
N ASN A 710 -26.22 9.25 -27.07
CA ASN A 710 -25.81 7.87 -27.34
C ASN A 710 -26.96 6.96 -26.92
N ASP A 711 -27.38 6.01 -27.75
CA ASP A 711 -27.18 4.59 -27.40
C ASP A 711 -27.55 3.60 -28.51
N SER A 712 -27.02 2.37 -28.34
CA SER A 712 -27.49 1.10 -28.94
C SER A 712 -27.35 0.83 -30.46
N GLN A 713 -26.42 -0.10 -30.75
CA GLN A 713 -26.65 -1.36 -31.50
C GLN A 713 -27.03 -1.34 -33.01
N HIS A 714 -27.05 -2.55 -33.59
CA HIS A 714 -27.05 -2.80 -35.03
C HIS A 714 -28.40 -2.53 -35.71
N GLY A 715 -28.36 -1.88 -36.87
CA GLY A 715 -29.47 -1.84 -37.84
C GLY A 715 -28.96 -1.71 -39.27
N GLU A 716 -28.92 -2.81 -40.03
CA GLU A 716 -28.67 -2.76 -41.48
C GLU A 716 -29.90 -2.21 -42.21
N ILE A 717 -29.87 -0.95 -42.63
CA ILE A 717 -30.93 -0.37 -43.45
C ILE A 717 -30.74 -0.79 -44.92
N VAL A 718 -31.24 -1.98 -45.25
CA VAL A 718 -31.24 -2.54 -46.61
C VAL A 718 -32.35 -1.87 -47.45
N CYS A 719 -32.03 -0.73 -48.07
CA CYS A 719 -32.91 -0.07 -49.04
C CYS A 719 -33.02 -0.83 -50.37
N ARG A 720 -33.67 -2.00 -50.39
CA ARG A 720 -34.05 -2.71 -51.61
C ARG A 720 -35.26 -2.06 -52.28
N GLY A 721 -35.00 -1.08 -53.13
CA GLY A 721 -35.98 -0.61 -54.11
C GLY A 721 -36.20 -1.66 -55.20
N HIS A 722 -37.32 -2.37 -55.16
CA HIS A 722 -37.83 -3.14 -56.30
C HIS A 722 -39.23 -2.67 -56.67
N ILE A 723 -39.29 -1.92 -57.77
CA ILE A 723 -40.54 -1.57 -58.45
C ILE A 723 -40.87 -2.72 -59.39
N GLN A 724 -41.93 -3.45 -59.10
CA GLN A 724 -42.70 -4.18 -60.11
C GLN A 724 -44.18 -3.91 -59.85
N ARG A 725 -44.88 -3.48 -60.90
CA ARG A 725 -46.32 -3.25 -60.88
C ARG A 725 -47.08 -4.58 -61.08
N ILE A 726 -48.32 -4.59 -60.61
CA ILE A 726 -49.41 -5.40 -61.19
C ILE A 726 -49.89 -4.67 -62.45
#